data_AF-A0A1I5J758-F1
#
_entry.id   AF-A0A1I5J758-F1
#
_cell.length_a   1.000
_cell.length_b   1.000
_cell.length_c   1.000
_cell.angle_alpha   90.00
_cell.angle_beta   90.00
_cell.angle_gamma   90.00
#
_symmetry.space_group_name_H-M   'P 1'
#
loop_
_entity.id
_entity.type
_entity.pdbx_description
1 polymer ?
#
loop_
_entity_poly.entity_id
_entity_poly.type
_entity_poly.pdbx_seq_one_letter_code
_entity_poly.pdbx_strand_id
1 'polypeptide(L)'
;MSFKDQIILGIPASLPPKKLRSPEISHAPKRKEILSPEEKKLALINALRYFPKAWHRDLVAEFTEELTKYGRIYMYRFMPEYRMYARPISEYPGKSEKAKAIMLMIQNNLDPAVAQHPEELITYGGNGAVFQNWAQYLLTMKYLAEMTEEQTLHMYSGHPMGLFPSSSLSPRVIVTNGMMIPNYSKPDDWEKYNALGVTQYGQMTAGSYMYIGPQGIVHGTTITVMNAFRKKLGSGISTKGKIFLTAGLGGMSGAQPKAGNIAGCITICAEVNPSAAKKRHEQGWVDELITDMDQLIQRVQKAKKQEEVVSIAFLGNIVDVWERFDEENIFVELGSDQTSLHNPWAGGYYPVGLSFEESNLLMAENPEAFKEKVQESLRRQASAINRHTAKGTYFFDYGNAFLLEASRAGAAVMAENEIDFRYPSYVQDILGPMCFDYGFGPFRWVCTSGKSEDLRKTDQIAAQVLKEIMKGSPASIQQQMQDNITWIEEAEKNRLVVGSQARILYADAEGRAKIAAALNDAIANGEISAPIVLGRDHHDVSGTDSPYRETSNIYDGSKFTADMAIHNVIGDSFRGATWVSIHNGGGVGWGEVMNGGFGMVLDGSKQAEINLKSMLFYDVNNGIARRAWARNSGSLEAIQREMHRTPDLKVTLPNLVDEEILKGLG
;
A
#
# COMPACT_ATOMS: atom_id res chain seq x y z
N MET A 1 24.50 18.19 19.09
CA MET A 1 24.19 16.80 19.51
C MET A 1 24.40 15.89 18.32
N SER A 2 25.04 14.73 18.52
CA SER A 2 25.17 13.73 17.45
C SER A 2 23.79 13.14 17.09
N PHE A 3 23.71 12.39 15.98
CA PHE A 3 22.51 11.63 15.62
C PHE A 3 22.03 10.72 16.75
N LYS A 4 22.96 9.96 17.35
CA LYS A 4 22.68 9.02 18.44
C LYS A 4 22.13 9.74 19.67
N ASP A 5 22.73 10.87 20.04
CA ASP A 5 22.27 11.67 21.19
C ASP A 5 20.84 12.18 20.99
N GLN A 6 20.52 12.65 19.78
CA GLN A 6 19.17 13.15 19.46
C GLN A 6 18.12 12.04 19.49
N ILE A 7 18.45 10.82 19.05
CA ILE A 7 17.53 9.67 19.10
C ILE A 7 17.22 9.26 20.54
N ILE A 8 18.23 9.21 21.42
CA ILE A 8 18.07 8.78 22.81
C ILE A 8 17.32 9.84 23.65
N LEU A 9 17.41 11.12 23.27
CA LEU A 9 16.86 12.23 24.04
C LEU A 9 15.33 12.16 24.23
N GLY A 10 14.59 11.79 23.17
CA GLY A 10 13.14 11.92 23.13
C GLY A 10 12.72 13.39 23.17
N ILE A 11 11.76 13.74 24.05
CA ILE A 11 11.40 15.15 24.27
C ILE A 11 12.58 15.86 24.96
N PRO A 12 13.09 16.98 24.40
CA PRO A 12 14.25 17.68 24.95
C PRO A 12 14.00 18.20 26.37
N ALA A 13 15.07 18.51 27.11
CA ALA A 13 14.95 19.04 28.48
C ALA A 13 14.59 20.54 28.52
N SER A 14 14.85 21.27 27.44
CA SER A 14 14.51 22.68 27.26
C SER A 14 13.64 22.86 26.02
N LEU A 15 12.81 23.91 26.01
CA LEU A 15 11.93 24.21 24.88
C LEU A 15 12.82 24.64 23.69
N PRO A 16 12.88 23.86 22.59
CA PRO A 16 13.71 24.20 21.44
C PRO A 16 13.13 25.42 20.71
N PRO A 17 13.90 26.14 19.87
CA PRO A 17 13.38 27.25 19.09
C PRO A 17 12.24 26.82 18.16
N LYS A 18 11.32 27.74 17.84
CA LYS A 18 10.24 27.48 16.88
C LYS A 18 10.82 27.14 15.51
N LYS A 19 10.25 26.13 14.84
CA LYS A 19 10.61 25.75 13.47
C LYS A 19 9.50 26.13 12.51
N LEU A 20 9.91 26.48 11.29
CA LEU A 20 9.01 26.71 10.16
C LEU A 20 9.12 25.54 9.19
N ARG A 21 8.06 25.34 8.42
CA ARG A 21 8.03 24.34 7.36
C ARG A 21 8.97 24.72 6.20
N SER A 22 9.57 23.73 5.55
CA SER A 22 10.39 23.97 4.37
C SER A 22 9.52 24.29 3.14
N PRO A 23 9.72 25.42 2.45
CA PRO A 23 8.97 25.71 1.21
C PRO A 23 9.40 24.82 0.02
N GLU A 24 10.50 24.08 0.16
CA GLU A 24 11.12 23.30 -0.92
C GLU A 24 10.53 21.89 -1.08
N ILE A 25 9.67 21.46 -0.16
CA ILE A 25 9.10 20.11 -0.16
C ILE A 25 7.58 20.14 -0.25
N SER A 26 7.02 19.00 -0.66
CA SER A 26 5.59 18.78 -0.75
C SER A 26 4.93 18.76 0.63
N HIS A 27 3.83 19.49 0.80
CA HIS A 27 3.07 19.58 2.06
C HIS A 27 1.65 19.09 1.93
N ALA A 28 1.14 18.51 3.02
CA ALA A 28 -0.26 18.10 3.06
C ALA A 28 -1.20 19.32 2.93
N PRO A 29 -2.33 19.18 2.21
CA PRO A 29 -3.34 20.24 2.13
C PRO A 29 -3.98 20.49 3.51
N LYS A 30 -4.59 21.67 3.68
CA LYS A 30 -5.37 22.00 4.88
C LYS A 30 -6.50 20.97 5.05
N ARG A 31 -6.65 20.44 6.26
CA ARG A 31 -7.68 19.45 6.59
C ARG A 31 -9.03 20.10 6.89
N LYS A 32 -10.11 19.31 6.73
CA LYS A 32 -11.50 19.72 7.00
C LYS A 32 -11.62 20.24 8.44
N GLU A 33 -12.19 21.43 8.60
CA GLU A 33 -12.53 21.98 9.91
C GLU A 33 -13.84 21.34 10.41
N ILE A 34 -13.71 20.31 11.25
CA ILE A 34 -14.85 19.54 11.77
C ILE A 34 -15.03 19.66 13.29
N LEU A 35 -14.02 20.19 14.00
CA LEU A 35 -14.06 20.29 15.46
C LEU A 35 -14.92 21.46 15.94
N SER A 36 -15.81 21.19 16.89
CA SER A 36 -16.50 22.21 17.68
C SER A 36 -15.53 23.01 18.56
N PRO A 37 -15.93 24.17 19.11
CA PRO A 37 -15.07 24.97 20.00
C PRO A 37 -14.54 24.18 21.21
N GLU A 38 -15.36 23.34 21.83
CA GLU A 38 -14.91 22.50 22.96
C GLU A 38 -13.96 21.38 22.52
N GLU A 39 -14.18 20.83 21.33
CA GLU A 39 -13.27 19.84 20.76
C GLU A 39 -11.92 20.46 20.33
N LYS A 40 -11.92 21.71 19.86
CA LYS A 40 -10.67 22.45 19.60
C LYS A 40 -9.86 22.61 20.90
N LYS A 41 -10.52 22.94 22.03
CA LYS A 41 -9.85 22.97 23.35
C LYS A 41 -9.35 21.59 23.76
N LEU A 42 -10.15 20.53 23.54
CA LEU A 42 -9.75 19.16 23.83
C LEU A 42 -8.53 18.73 23.00
N ALA A 43 -8.47 19.08 21.71
CA ALA A 43 -7.31 18.81 20.86
C ALA A 43 -6.04 19.45 21.43
N LEU A 44 -6.12 20.69 21.92
CA LEU A 44 -5.00 21.38 22.57
C LEU A 44 -4.59 20.69 23.88
N ILE A 45 -5.55 20.29 24.72
CA ILE A 45 -5.27 19.51 25.95
C ILE A 45 -4.56 18.20 25.61
N ASN A 46 -5.05 17.48 24.60
CA ASN A 46 -4.45 16.23 24.13
C ASN A 46 -3.04 16.44 23.56
N ALA A 47 -2.79 17.52 22.82
CA ALA A 47 -1.46 17.85 22.31
C ALA A 47 -0.48 18.22 23.44
N LEU A 48 -0.92 18.97 24.45
CA LEU A 48 -0.08 19.41 25.57
C LEU A 48 0.35 18.29 26.51
N ARG A 49 -0.32 17.12 26.48
CA ARG A 49 0.00 15.97 27.35
C ARG A 49 1.43 15.45 27.20
N TYR A 50 2.06 15.70 26.05
CA TYR A 50 3.43 15.27 25.77
C TYR A 50 4.50 16.16 26.42
N PHE A 51 4.12 17.30 27.00
CA PHE A 51 5.06 18.34 27.41
C PHE A 51 4.92 18.73 28.89
N PRO A 52 6.02 19.17 29.54
CA PRO A 52 5.95 19.71 30.89
C PRO A 52 5.02 20.93 30.98
N LYS A 53 4.33 21.08 32.11
CA LYS A 53 3.40 22.21 32.37
C LYS A 53 4.03 23.59 32.15
N ALA A 54 5.34 23.72 32.41
CA ALA A 54 6.07 24.97 32.23
C ALA A 54 6.04 25.50 30.78
N TRP A 55 5.85 24.63 29.78
CA TRP A 55 5.82 25.01 28.37
C TRP A 55 4.40 25.21 27.84
N HIS A 56 3.37 24.86 28.61
CA HIS A 56 1.99 24.85 28.13
C HIS A 56 1.53 26.23 27.65
N ARG A 57 1.99 27.30 28.29
CA ARG A 57 1.65 28.68 27.90
C ARG A 57 2.19 29.03 26.51
N ASP A 58 3.41 28.63 26.18
CA ASP A 58 4.03 28.93 24.88
C ASP A 58 3.46 27.99 23.80
N LEU A 59 3.33 26.71 24.13
CA LEU A 59 2.89 25.69 23.19
C LEU A 59 1.40 25.78 22.85
N VAL A 60 0.53 26.22 23.78
CA VAL A 60 -0.91 26.33 23.48
C VAL A 60 -1.18 27.34 22.37
N ALA A 61 -0.45 28.46 22.36
CA ALA A 61 -0.59 29.47 21.31
C ALA A 61 -0.12 28.92 19.95
N GLU A 62 1.02 28.22 19.94
CA GLU A 62 1.57 27.60 18.72
C GLU A 62 0.69 26.48 18.19
N PHE A 63 0.20 25.58 19.04
CA PHE A 63 -0.69 24.49 18.64
C PHE A 63 -2.05 24.99 18.19
N THR A 64 -2.54 26.12 18.74
CA THR A 64 -3.75 26.79 18.23
C THR A 64 -3.53 27.33 16.82
N GLU A 65 -2.35 27.91 16.55
CA GLU A 65 -1.97 28.38 15.21
C GLU A 65 -1.90 27.21 14.22
N GLU A 66 -1.23 26.11 14.58
CA GLU A 66 -1.16 24.91 13.73
C GLU A 66 -2.55 24.34 13.45
N LEU A 67 -3.39 24.17 14.47
CA LEU A 67 -4.74 23.63 14.33
C LEU A 67 -5.60 24.51 13.41
N THR A 68 -5.48 25.84 13.51
CA THR A 68 -6.23 26.78 12.66
C THR A 68 -5.73 26.77 11.22
N LYS A 69 -4.41 26.77 11.04
CA LYS A 69 -3.79 26.91 9.73
C LYS A 69 -3.85 25.62 8.91
N TYR A 70 -3.65 24.47 9.56
CA TYR A 70 -3.49 23.18 8.90
C TYR A 70 -4.64 22.21 9.19
N GLY A 71 -5.49 22.51 10.19
CA GLY A 71 -6.52 21.58 10.67
C GLY A 71 -5.95 20.46 11.55
N ARG A 72 -4.65 20.50 11.88
CA ARG A 72 -3.89 19.48 12.62
C ARG A 72 -2.77 20.12 13.45
N ILE A 73 -2.33 19.41 14.48
CA ILE A 73 -1.22 19.81 15.35
C ILE A 73 -0.07 18.82 15.11
N TYR A 74 0.89 19.20 14.26
CA TYR A 74 2.05 18.40 13.88
C TYR A 74 3.23 18.58 14.82
N MET A 75 3.24 19.68 15.59
CA MET A 75 4.29 20.05 16.53
C MET A 75 5.63 20.27 15.82
N TYR A 76 5.65 21.08 14.75
CA TYR A 76 6.82 21.25 13.87
C TYR A 76 8.09 21.68 14.61
N ARG A 77 7.94 22.43 15.71
CA ARG A 77 9.04 22.80 16.62
C ARG A 77 9.91 21.61 17.04
N PHE A 78 9.34 20.42 17.14
CA PHE A 78 10.03 19.22 17.64
C PHE A 78 10.56 18.30 16.52
N MET A 79 10.48 18.71 15.26
CA MET A 79 11.13 17.99 14.17
C MET A 79 12.65 17.89 14.44
N PRO A 80 13.30 16.73 14.23
CA PRO A 80 14.73 16.58 14.48
C PRO A 80 15.60 17.41 13.51
N GLU A 81 16.87 17.64 13.88
CA GLU A 81 17.83 18.38 13.02
C GLU A 81 18.61 17.47 12.07
N TYR A 82 18.66 16.16 12.35
CA TYR A 82 19.37 15.23 11.46
C TYR A 82 18.57 14.98 10.19
N ARG A 83 19.29 14.70 9.10
CA ARG A 83 18.68 14.28 7.83
C ARG A 83 17.85 13.01 8.03
N MET A 84 16.60 13.01 7.60
CA MET A 84 15.72 11.85 7.69
C MET A 84 15.99 10.89 6.53
N TYR A 85 16.58 9.73 6.81
CA TYR A 85 16.85 8.66 5.83
C TYR A 85 17.22 7.35 6.53
N ALA A 86 17.06 6.23 5.85
CA ALA A 86 17.47 4.92 6.36
C ALA A 86 19.00 4.76 6.36
N ARG A 87 19.63 4.91 7.53
CA ARG A 87 21.06 4.64 7.75
C ARG A 87 21.37 3.14 7.81
N PRO A 88 22.64 2.73 7.65
CA PRO A 88 23.12 1.42 8.10
C PRO A 88 22.73 1.16 9.56
N ILE A 89 22.29 -0.06 9.87
CA ILE A 89 21.78 -0.44 11.20
C ILE A 89 22.75 -0.16 12.35
N SER A 90 24.06 -0.29 12.10
CA SER A 90 25.13 -0.03 13.06
C SER A 90 25.24 1.43 13.52
N GLU A 91 24.63 2.37 12.79
CA GLU A 91 24.60 3.78 13.14
C GLU A 91 23.51 4.12 14.16
N TYR A 92 22.50 3.27 14.33
CA TYR A 92 21.43 3.51 15.30
C TYR A 92 21.89 3.17 16.72
N PRO A 93 21.56 4.00 17.72
CA PRO A 93 21.81 3.65 19.11
C PRO A 93 20.82 2.58 19.58
N GLY A 94 21.20 1.79 20.58
CA GLY A 94 20.26 0.97 21.34
C GLY A 94 20.77 -0.41 21.68
N LYS A 95 20.00 -1.12 22.52
CA LYS A 95 20.38 -2.42 23.11
C LYS A 95 19.89 -3.62 22.30
N SER A 96 18.86 -3.43 21.48
CA SER A 96 18.24 -4.47 20.65
C SER A 96 18.49 -4.20 19.17
N GLU A 97 19.08 -5.15 18.46
CA GLU A 97 19.27 -5.05 16.99
C GLU A 97 17.92 -5.02 16.27
N LYS A 98 16.94 -5.78 16.78
CA LYS A 98 15.56 -5.75 16.29
C LYS A 98 14.95 -4.35 16.40
N ALA A 99 15.14 -3.66 17.53
CA ALA A 99 14.65 -2.29 17.71
C ALA A 99 15.37 -1.29 16.78
N LYS A 100 16.68 -1.46 16.53
CA LYS A 100 17.43 -0.66 15.56
C LYS A 100 16.90 -0.82 14.13
N ALA A 101 16.56 -2.05 13.74
CA ALA A 101 15.95 -2.30 12.45
C ALA A 101 14.59 -1.57 12.31
N ILE A 102 13.78 -1.51 13.37
CA ILE A 102 12.52 -0.76 13.36
C ILE A 102 12.78 0.75 13.23
N MET A 103 13.78 1.30 13.94
CA MET A 103 14.19 2.70 13.78
C MET A 103 14.61 3.02 12.33
N LEU A 104 15.37 2.12 11.70
CA LEU A 104 15.75 2.23 10.29
C LEU A 104 14.53 2.32 9.39
N MET A 105 13.57 1.43 9.61
CA MET A 105 12.35 1.37 8.81
C MET A 105 11.44 2.59 9.02
N ILE A 106 11.32 3.10 10.25
CA ILE A 106 10.61 4.35 10.53
C ILE A 106 11.23 5.52 9.77
N GLN A 107 12.56 5.65 9.80
CA GLN A 107 13.24 6.74 9.08
C GLN A 107 13.15 6.57 7.57
N ASN A 108 13.09 5.34 7.05
CA ASN A 108 12.81 5.10 5.63
C ASN A 108 11.45 5.66 5.22
N ASN A 109 10.40 5.37 6.02
CA ASN A 109 9.04 5.84 5.74
C ASN A 109 8.89 7.37 5.81
N LEU A 110 9.82 8.07 6.47
CA LEU A 110 9.84 9.53 6.62
C LEU A 110 10.92 10.21 5.77
N ASP A 111 11.73 9.45 5.01
CA ASP A 111 12.75 10.00 4.13
C ASP A 111 12.08 10.91 3.08
N PRO A 112 12.52 12.17 2.87
CA PRO A 112 11.96 13.05 1.86
C PRO A 112 12.03 12.51 0.42
N ALA A 113 12.91 11.55 0.14
CA ALA A 113 12.95 10.85 -1.14
C ALA A 113 11.81 9.81 -1.27
N VAL A 114 11.29 9.31 -0.15
CA VAL A 114 10.31 8.22 -0.06
C VAL A 114 8.90 8.74 0.25
N ALA A 115 8.77 9.62 1.25
CA ALA A 115 7.53 10.11 1.80
C ALA A 115 6.89 11.21 0.93
N GLN A 116 5.57 11.21 0.85
CA GLN A 116 4.78 12.20 0.10
C GLN A 116 4.78 13.58 0.77
N HIS A 117 4.62 13.63 2.10
CA HIS A 117 4.66 14.85 2.91
C HIS A 117 5.45 14.56 4.21
N PRO A 118 6.80 14.53 4.14
CA PRO A 118 7.64 14.06 5.24
C PRO A 118 7.51 14.93 6.50
N GLU A 119 7.34 16.25 6.37
CA GLU A 119 7.19 17.15 7.52
C GLU A 119 5.84 17.00 8.26
N GLU A 120 4.81 16.49 7.58
CA GLU A 120 3.53 16.09 8.16
C GLU A 120 3.47 14.61 8.53
N LEU A 121 4.61 13.90 8.47
CA LEU A 121 4.77 12.49 8.80
C LEU A 121 3.92 11.54 7.92
N ILE A 122 3.56 11.97 6.71
CA ILE A 122 2.73 11.21 5.76
C ILE A 122 3.61 10.58 4.68
N THR A 123 3.59 9.26 4.61
CA THR A 123 4.38 8.50 3.64
C THR A 123 3.70 8.44 2.27
N TYR A 124 2.40 8.11 2.19
CA TYR A 124 1.66 8.03 0.92
C TYR A 124 0.14 8.01 1.12
N GLY A 125 -0.61 8.01 0.01
CA GLY A 125 -2.08 7.96 0.02
C GLY A 125 -2.72 9.28 0.47
N GLY A 126 -1.98 10.39 0.46
CA GLY A 126 -2.45 11.72 0.87
C GLY A 126 -2.57 11.93 2.39
N ASN A 127 -2.82 10.87 3.16
CA ASN A 127 -2.99 10.94 4.63
C ASN A 127 -2.44 9.72 5.38
N GLY A 128 -1.84 8.73 4.70
CA GLY A 128 -1.22 7.56 5.33
C GLY A 128 0.02 7.95 6.13
N ALA A 129 -0.15 8.07 7.44
CA ALA A 129 0.85 8.64 8.34
C ALA A 129 1.62 7.58 9.15
N VAL A 130 2.87 7.91 9.45
CA VAL A 130 3.73 7.15 10.37
C VAL A 130 3.36 7.48 11.81
N PHE A 131 3.22 8.78 12.10
CA PHE A 131 2.81 9.31 13.41
C PHE A 131 1.89 10.53 13.20
N GLN A 132 1.14 10.90 14.25
CA GLN A 132 0.27 12.07 14.20
C GLN A 132 1.05 13.39 14.35
N ASN A 133 2.19 13.35 15.05
CA ASN A 133 3.00 14.52 15.35
C ASN A 133 4.45 14.14 15.70
N TRP A 134 5.33 15.13 15.71
CA TRP A 134 6.76 14.94 15.96
C TRP A 134 7.10 14.52 17.39
N ALA A 135 6.25 14.81 18.40
CA ALA A 135 6.47 14.33 19.76
C ALA A 135 6.37 12.80 19.85
N GLN A 136 5.39 12.22 19.14
CA GLN A 136 5.25 10.76 19.03
C GLN A 136 6.48 10.12 18.39
N TYR A 137 6.98 10.69 17.28
CA TYR A 137 8.22 10.25 16.65
C TYR A 137 9.39 10.24 17.66
N LEU A 138 9.65 11.36 18.33
CA LEU A 138 10.76 11.48 19.27
C LEU A 138 10.68 10.45 20.41
N LEU A 139 9.50 10.27 20.99
CA LEU A 139 9.30 9.30 22.06
C LEU A 139 9.46 7.86 21.57
N THR A 140 8.92 7.52 20.39
CA THR A 140 9.10 6.18 19.81
C THR A 140 10.57 5.87 19.56
N MET A 141 11.32 6.80 18.96
CA MET A 141 12.75 6.60 18.70
C MET A 141 13.54 6.43 20.01
N LYS A 142 13.20 7.20 21.06
CA LYS A 142 13.77 7.02 22.40
C LYS A 142 13.47 5.64 22.97
N TYR A 143 12.20 5.22 22.95
CA TYR A 143 11.79 3.92 23.48
C TYR A 143 12.47 2.76 22.76
N LEU A 144 12.59 2.82 21.44
CA LEU A 144 13.32 1.83 20.64
C LEU A 144 14.83 1.80 20.96
N ALA A 145 15.43 2.94 21.28
CA ALA A 145 16.83 3.00 21.69
C ALA A 145 17.08 2.45 23.10
N GLU A 146 16.14 2.61 24.05
CA GLU A 146 16.34 2.17 25.44
C GLU A 146 15.91 0.73 25.72
N MET A 147 14.97 0.20 24.92
CA MET A 147 14.33 -1.09 25.18
C MET A 147 15.30 -2.28 25.13
N THR A 148 14.97 -3.31 25.91
CA THR A 148 15.65 -4.62 25.88
C THR A 148 14.91 -5.61 24.98
N GLU A 149 15.50 -6.78 24.79
CA GLU A 149 14.84 -7.91 24.11
C GLU A 149 13.65 -8.49 24.89
N GLU A 150 13.43 -8.09 26.14
CA GLU A 150 12.32 -8.58 26.98
C GLU A 150 11.22 -7.54 27.15
N GLN A 151 11.21 -6.52 26.29
CA GLN A 151 10.18 -5.49 26.28
C GLN A 151 9.45 -5.43 24.93
N THR A 152 8.21 -4.98 24.98
CA THR A 152 7.38 -4.69 23.82
C THR A 152 6.89 -3.25 23.92
N LEU A 153 7.12 -2.46 22.88
CA LEU A 153 6.57 -1.11 22.74
C LEU A 153 5.15 -1.19 22.18
N HIS A 154 4.19 -0.60 22.89
CA HIS A 154 2.80 -0.55 22.45
C HIS A 154 2.52 0.77 21.72
N MET A 155 2.11 0.69 20.46
CA MET A 155 1.79 1.84 19.61
C MET A 155 0.29 1.95 19.39
N TYR A 156 -0.30 3.04 19.90
CA TYR A 156 -1.72 3.37 19.85
C TYR A 156 -1.96 4.46 18.82
N SER A 157 -2.20 4.07 17.57
CA SER A 157 -2.39 4.98 16.43
C SER A 157 -1.31 6.07 16.36
N GLY A 158 -0.04 5.66 16.38
CA GLY A 158 1.11 6.55 16.41
C GLY A 158 1.56 6.98 17.81
N HIS A 159 0.69 6.98 18.83
CA HIS A 159 1.11 7.28 20.19
C HIS A 159 1.93 6.12 20.79
N PRO A 160 3.20 6.33 21.21
CA PRO A 160 3.93 5.32 21.98
C PRO A 160 3.40 5.29 23.41
N MET A 161 2.59 4.30 23.73
CA MET A 161 2.03 4.14 25.08
C MET A 161 3.12 3.84 26.11
N GLY A 162 4.14 3.06 25.71
CA GLY A 162 5.30 2.76 26.53
C GLY A 162 5.82 1.35 26.32
N LEU A 163 6.91 1.05 27.02
CA LEU A 163 7.56 -0.26 27.05
C LEU A 163 6.95 -1.13 28.16
N PHE A 164 6.39 -2.27 27.78
CA PHE A 164 5.82 -3.26 28.69
C PHE A 164 6.74 -4.49 28.76
N PRO A 165 6.96 -5.09 29.95
CA PRO A 165 7.66 -6.36 30.06
C PRO A 165 6.98 -7.47 29.23
N SER A 166 7.80 -8.32 28.61
CA SER A 166 7.40 -9.39 27.68
C SER A 166 8.50 -10.46 27.64
N SER A 167 8.74 -11.12 26.51
CA SER A 167 9.80 -12.12 26.34
C SER A 167 10.63 -11.88 25.08
N SER A 168 11.82 -12.49 24.99
CA SER A 168 12.67 -12.46 23.80
C SER A 168 11.99 -12.95 22.52
N LEU A 169 10.99 -13.84 22.68
CA LEU A 169 10.17 -14.39 21.60
C LEU A 169 8.97 -13.50 21.20
N SER A 170 8.62 -12.52 22.04
CA SER A 170 7.56 -11.56 21.73
C SER A 170 8.00 -10.58 20.63
N PRO A 171 7.06 -9.89 19.96
CA PRO A 171 7.41 -8.78 19.09
C PRO A 171 8.05 -7.64 19.92
N ARG A 172 8.97 -6.88 19.33
CA ARG A 172 9.50 -5.66 19.94
C ARG A 172 8.50 -4.51 19.89
N VAL A 173 7.59 -4.52 18.91
CA VAL A 173 6.55 -3.50 18.76
C VAL A 173 5.22 -4.15 18.37
N ILE A 174 4.13 -3.66 18.97
CA ILE A 174 2.75 -3.95 18.52
C ILE A 174 2.13 -2.64 18.08
N VAL A 175 1.63 -2.60 16.84
CA VAL A 175 1.05 -1.40 16.24
C VAL A 175 -0.43 -1.55 15.98
N THR A 176 -1.21 -0.59 16.45
CA THR A 176 -2.59 -0.39 16.00
C THR A 176 -2.69 0.97 15.33
N ASN A 177 -3.38 1.08 14.20
CA ASN A 177 -3.67 2.37 13.58
C ASN A 177 -5.14 2.45 13.16
N GLY A 178 -5.86 3.44 13.69
CA GLY A 178 -7.22 3.69 13.24
C GLY A 178 -8.27 2.73 13.81
N MET A 179 -7.93 1.90 14.79
CA MET A 179 -8.88 0.99 15.42
C MET A 179 -10.00 1.79 16.10
N MET A 180 -11.23 1.58 15.64
CA MET A 180 -12.43 2.24 16.13
C MET A 180 -13.48 1.20 16.52
N ILE A 181 -14.37 1.56 17.45
CA ILE A 181 -15.62 0.83 17.60
C ILE A 181 -16.41 0.97 16.28
N PRO A 182 -16.92 -0.11 15.67
CA PRO A 182 -17.42 -0.09 14.29
C PRO A 182 -18.42 1.03 13.96
N ASN A 183 -19.38 1.31 14.86
CA ASN A 183 -20.39 2.36 14.66
C ASN A 183 -19.83 3.80 14.65
N TYR A 184 -18.55 3.98 15.00
CA TYR A 184 -17.84 5.25 15.06
C TYR A 184 -16.65 5.27 14.10
N SER A 185 -16.72 4.51 13.01
CA SER A 185 -15.67 4.38 12.01
C SER A 185 -16.05 4.99 10.65
N LYS A 186 -16.85 6.07 10.63
CA LYS A 186 -17.18 6.77 9.39
C LYS A 186 -16.05 7.73 8.97
N PRO A 187 -15.98 8.16 7.70
CA PRO A 187 -14.94 9.10 7.25
C PRO A 187 -14.85 10.39 8.06
N ASP A 188 -15.98 10.98 8.47
CA ASP A 188 -15.98 12.18 9.31
C ASP A 188 -15.53 11.90 10.76
N ASP A 189 -15.73 10.68 11.27
CA ASP A 189 -15.18 10.28 12.57
C ASP A 189 -13.65 10.28 12.51
N TRP A 190 -13.06 9.75 11.43
CA TRP A 190 -11.62 9.82 11.21
C TRP A 190 -11.10 11.26 11.22
N GLU A 191 -11.71 12.16 10.44
CA GLU A 191 -11.28 13.56 10.36
C GLU A 191 -11.25 14.21 11.74
N LYS A 192 -12.32 14.01 12.52
CA LYS A 192 -12.48 14.53 13.88
C LYS A 192 -11.48 13.93 14.87
N TYR A 193 -11.43 12.60 14.99
CA TYR A 193 -10.61 11.95 16.01
C TYR A 193 -9.11 12.03 15.71
N ASN A 194 -8.73 12.18 14.44
CA ASN A 194 -7.35 12.50 14.08
C ASN A 194 -6.97 13.93 14.48
N ALA A 195 -7.86 14.91 14.26
CA ALA A 195 -7.62 16.30 14.70
C ALA A 195 -7.54 16.43 16.24
N LEU A 196 -8.30 15.60 16.96
CA LEU A 196 -8.23 15.49 18.42
C LEU A 196 -6.93 14.84 18.93
N GLY A 197 -6.11 14.25 18.06
CA GLY A 197 -4.86 13.61 18.44
C GLY A 197 -5.02 12.20 19.06
N VAL A 198 -6.13 11.51 18.80
CA VAL A 198 -6.45 10.21 19.41
C VAL A 198 -6.43 9.02 18.45
N THR A 199 -6.36 9.27 17.14
CA THR A 199 -6.26 8.20 16.14
C THR A 199 -5.53 8.66 14.88
N GLN A 200 -5.10 7.74 14.02
CA GLN A 200 -4.48 8.06 12.73
C GLN A 200 -4.80 7.04 11.67
N TYR A 201 -4.70 7.47 10.41
CA TYR A 201 -4.78 6.57 9.28
C TYR A 201 -3.38 6.08 8.90
N GLY A 202 -3.11 4.80 9.15
CA GLY A 202 -1.81 4.17 8.88
C GLY A 202 -1.66 3.61 7.48
N GLN A 203 -2.69 3.72 6.63
CA GLN A 203 -2.78 3.01 5.34
C GLN A 203 -2.47 1.50 5.56
N MET A 204 -1.58 0.92 4.76
CA MET A 204 -1.03 -0.42 4.93
C MET A 204 0.38 -0.28 5.51
N THR A 205 1.35 0.18 4.74
CA THR A 205 2.76 0.17 5.13
C THR A 205 3.30 1.47 5.72
N ALA A 206 2.51 2.54 5.73
CA ALA A 206 2.91 3.83 6.29
C ALA A 206 3.01 3.75 7.82
N GLY A 207 1.92 3.35 8.47
CA GLY A 207 1.84 3.23 9.93
C GLY A 207 2.47 1.96 10.49
N SER A 208 2.83 0.98 9.64
CA SER A 208 3.49 -0.27 10.05
C SER A 208 4.99 -0.29 9.78
N TYR A 209 5.54 0.83 9.29
CA TYR A 209 6.97 1.02 9.08
C TYR A 209 7.54 0.03 8.07
N MET A 210 6.85 -0.20 6.95
CA MET A 210 7.28 -1.21 5.98
C MET A 210 7.17 -0.75 4.52
N TYR A 211 7.11 0.56 4.28
CA TYR A 211 7.05 1.13 2.93
C TYR A 211 8.46 1.19 2.34
N ILE A 212 8.61 0.82 1.06
CA ILE A 212 9.91 0.67 0.38
C ILE A 212 9.98 1.48 -0.92
N GLY A 213 9.21 2.56 -0.97
CA GLY A 213 9.04 3.35 -2.17
C GLY A 213 8.13 2.65 -3.20
N PRO A 214 8.13 3.16 -4.44
CA PRO A 214 7.08 2.84 -5.39
C PRO A 214 7.32 1.54 -6.17
N GLN A 215 8.45 0.85 -5.95
CA GLN A 215 8.74 -0.46 -6.54
C GLN A 215 7.68 -1.53 -6.21
N GLY A 216 7.06 -1.45 -5.02
CA GLY A 216 5.95 -2.32 -4.62
C GLY A 216 4.77 -2.22 -5.57
N ILE A 217 4.46 -0.99 -5.99
CA ILE A 217 3.34 -0.71 -6.89
C ILE A 217 3.71 -1.07 -8.32
N VAL A 218 4.94 -0.78 -8.77
CA VAL A 218 5.41 -1.17 -10.11
C VAL A 218 5.34 -2.69 -10.28
N HIS A 219 5.81 -3.48 -9.31
CA HIS A 219 5.69 -4.93 -9.32
C HIS A 219 4.23 -5.39 -9.40
N GLY A 220 3.39 -5.01 -8.43
CA GLY A 220 2.00 -5.45 -8.38
C GLY A 220 1.21 -5.06 -9.64
N THR A 221 1.50 -3.89 -10.21
CA THR A 221 0.88 -3.44 -11.46
C THR A 221 1.39 -4.20 -12.67
N THR A 222 2.68 -4.54 -12.71
CA THR A 222 3.24 -5.37 -13.78
C THR A 222 2.56 -6.74 -13.80
N ILE A 223 2.46 -7.38 -12.64
CA ILE A 223 1.76 -8.68 -12.49
C ILE A 223 0.28 -8.55 -12.89
N THR A 224 -0.39 -7.49 -12.47
CA THR A 224 -1.81 -7.26 -12.80
C THR A 224 -2.01 -7.10 -14.31
N VAL A 225 -1.23 -6.23 -14.96
CA VAL A 225 -1.36 -5.95 -16.41
C VAL A 225 -0.99 -7.18 -17.25
N MET A 226 0.08 -7.90 -16.89
CA MET A 226 0.46 -9.14 -17.58
C MET A 226 -0.64 -10.20 -17.51
N ASN A 227 -1.24 -10.40 -16.32
CA ASN A 227 -2.33 -11.35 -16.16
C ASN A 227 -3.62 -10.87 -16.85
N ALA A 228 -3.95 -9.58 -16.79
CA ALA A 228 -5.09 -9.01 -17.50
C ALA A 228 -4.99 -9.24 -19.02
N PHE A 229 -3.82 -9.02 -19.62
CA PHE A 229 -3.59 -9.34 -21.03
C PHE A 229 -3.72 -10.83 -21.32
N ARG A 230 -3.17 -11.72 -20.48
CA ARG A 230 -3.34 -13.17 -20.65
C ARG A 230 -4.80 -13.59 -20.60
N LYS A 231 -5.61 -13.01 -19.72
CA LYS A 231 -7.07 -13.27 -19.68
C LYS A 231 -7.77 -12.72 -20.93
N LYS A 232 -7.39 -11.51 -21.38
CA LYS A 232 -8.03 -10.83 -22.51
C LYS A 232 -7.67 -11.43 -23.87
N LEU A 233 -6.41 -11.81 -24.07
CA LEU A 233 -5.86 -12.25 -25.35
C LEU A 233 -5.65 -13.76 -25.41
N GLY A 234 -5.43 -14.41 -24.27
CA GLY A 234 -4.95 -15.79 -24.18
C GLY A 234 -3.44 -15.86 -23.92
N SER A 235 -3.00 -16.96 -23.31
CA SER A 235 -1.58 -17.19 -22.99
C SER A 235 -0.71 -17.27 -24.26
N GLY A 236 0.45 -16.63 -24.21
CA GLY A 236 1.42 -16.63 -25.32
C GLY A 236 1.17 -15.60 -26.42
N ILE A 237 0.06 -14.85 -26.38
CA ILE A 237 -0.17 -13.74 -27.32
C ILE A 237 0.61 -12.51 -26.86
N SER A 238 1.29 -11.86 -27.81
CA SER A 238 2.07 -10.66 -27.53
C SER A 238 1.20 -9.46 -27.15
N THR A 239 1.69 -8.69 -26.17
CA THR A 239 1.12 -7.41 -25.70
C THR A 239 1.58 -6.20 -26.51
N LYS A 240 2.55 -6.39 -27.42
CA LYS A 240 3.07 -5.31 -28.26
C LYS A 240 1.98 -4.72 -29.16
N GLY A 241 1.94 -3.40 -29.27
CA GLY A 241 0.90 -2.70 -30.03
C GLY A 241 -0.50 -2.72 -29.39
N LYS A 242 -0.66 -3.32 -28.20
CA LYS A 242 -1.92 -3.37 -27.45
C LYS A 242 -1.96 -2.24 -26.42
N ILE A 243 -3.15 -1.70 -26.20
CA ILE A 243 -3.39 -0.54 -25.36
C ILE A 243 -3.80 -0.97 -23.95
N PHE A 244 -3.14 -0.36 -22.96
CA PHE A 244 -3.62 -0.21 -21.60
C PHE A 244 -3.94 1.27 -21.35
N LEU A 245 -5.24 1.59 -21.20
CA LEU A 245 -5.72 2.94 -20.90
C LEU A 245 -6.08 3.05 -19.42
N THR A 246 -5.50 4.03 -18.73
CA THR A 246 -5.70 4.28 -17.30
C THR A 246 -5.55 5.76 -16.94
N ALA A 247 -5.66 6.09 -15.64
CA ALA A 247 -5.55 7.44 -15.11
C ALA A 247 -4.77 7.52 -13.80
N GLY A 248 -4.24 8.71 -13.55
CA GLY A 248 -3.52 9.11 -12.34
C GLY A 248 -2.02 8.85 -12.44
N LEU A 249 -1.23 9.87 -12.11
CA LEU A 249 0.23 9.83 -12.00
C LEU A 249 0.72 10.25 -10.59
N GLY A 250 -0.18 10.13 -9.60
CA GLY A 250 0.09 10.34 -8.19
C GLY A 250 1.05 9.32 -7.59
N GLY A 251 1.12 9.24 -6.25
CA GLY A 251 2.11 8.43 -5.51
C GLY A 251 2.19 6.97 -5.99
N MET A 252 1.04 6.28 -6.00
CA MET A 252 0.93 4.88 -6.45
C MET A 252 0.66 4.78 -7.96
N SER A 253 -0.31 5.55 -8.47
CA SER A 253 -0.76 5.45 -9.87
C SER A 253 0.30 5.86 -10.91
N GLY A 254 1.31 6.64 -10.51
CA GLY A 254 2.48 6.95 -11.33
C GLY A 254 3.30 5.72 -11.75
N ALA A 255 3.13 4.57 -11.09
CA ALA A 255 3.80 3.32 -11.44
C ALA A 255 3.21 2.63 -12.69
N GLN A 256 1.98 2.97 -13.09
CA GLN A 256 1.27 2.28 -14.16
C GLN A 256 1.98 2.39 -15.54
N PRO A 257 2.42 3.58 -15.99
CA PRO A 257 3.28 3.73 -17.17
C PRO A 257 4.48 2.77 -17.19
N LYS A 258 5.25 2.75 -16.09
CA LYS A 258 6.45 1.92 -15.98
C LYS A 258 6.11 0.43 -16.00
N ALA A 259 5.03 0.03 -15.33
CA ALA A 259 4.55 -1.34 -15.33
C ALA A 259 4.08 -1.79 -16.72
N GLY A 260 3.42 -0.92 -17.48
CA GLY A 260 3.04 -1.21 -18.86
C GLY A 260 4.24 -1.37 -19.79
N ASN A 261 5.29 -0.58 -19.60
CA ASN A 261 6.56 -0.78 -20.32
C ASN A 261 7.19 -2.14 -20.01
N ILE A 262 7.19 -2.57 -18.75
CA ILE A 262 7.71 -3.90 -18.35
C ILE A 262 6.80 -5.02 -18.90
N ALA A 263 5.48 -4.80 -18.92
CA ALA A 263 4.52 -5.73 -19.51
C ALA A 263 4.52 -5.72 -21.07
N GLY A 264 5.25 -4.80 -21.70
CA GLY A 264 5.43 -4.74 -23.15
C GLY A 264 4.24 -4.18 -23.93
N CYS A 265 3.44 -3.28 -23.34
CA CYS A 265 2.28 -2.67 -23.99
C CYS A 265 2.44 -1.16 -24.24
N ILE A 266 1.46 -0.58 -24.95
CA ILE A 266 1.29 0.86 -25.06
C ILE A 266 0.43 1.31 -23.88
N THR A 267 0.98 2.17 -23.01
CA THR A 267 0.21 2.74 -21.89
C THR A 267 -0.20 4.17 -22.20
N ILE A 268 -1.48 4.47 -22.06
CA ILE A 268 -1.99 5.84 -22.05
C ILE A 268 -2.46 6.11 -20.63
N CYS A 269 -1.84 7.08 -19.96
CA CYS A 269 -2.22 7.48 -18.61
C CYS A 269 -2.62 8.95 -18.58
N ALA A 270 -3.89 9.24 -18.34
CA ALA A 270 -4.35 10.62 -18.21
C ALA A 270 -4.06 11.16 -16.79
N GLU A 271 -3.59 12.40 -16.71
CA GLU A 271 -3.34 13.12 -15.46
C GLU A 271 -3.67 14.60 -15.66
N VAL A 272 -4.45 15.17 -14.75
CA VAL A 272 -4.85 16.59 -14.82
C VAL A 272 -3.82 17.51 -14.17
N ASN A 273 -3.04 17.00 -13.21
CA ASN A 273 -2.04 17.78 -12.49
C ASN A 273 -0.71 17.83 -13.27
N PRO A 274 -0.31 19.00 -13.82
CA PRO A 274 0.90 19.11 -14.62
C PRO A 274 2.17 18.75 -13.85
N SER A 275 2.19 19.01 -12.53
CA SER A 275 3.34 18.71 -11.67
C SER A 275 3.55 17.21 -11.52
N ALA A 276 2.46 16.44 -11.33
CA ALA A 276 2.53 14.99 -11.24
C ALA A 276 3.02 14.37 -12.57
N ALA A 277 2.44 14.78 -13.71
CA ALA A 277 2.83 14.29 -15.03
C ALA A 277 4.31 14.58 -15.35
N LYS A 278 4.76 15.83 -15.15
CA LYS A 278 6.16 16.24 -15.36
C LYS A 278 7.12 15.44 -14.48
N LYS A 279 6.80 15.29 -13.20
CA LYS A 279 7.63 14.52 -12.26
C LYS A 279 7.82 13.07 -12.70
N ARG A 280 6.78 12.40 -13.23
CA ARG A 280 6.91 11.02 -13.70
C ARG A 280 7.71 10.90 -14.99
N HIS A 281 7.62 11.89 -15.87
CA HIS A 281 8.45 11.96 -17.05
C HIS A 281 9.93 12.18 -16.71
N GLU A 282 10.24 13.13 -15.82
CA GLU A 282 11.60 13.38 -15.33
C GLU A 282 12.23 12.16 -14.63
N GLN A 283 11.41 11.33 -13.98
CA GLN A 283 11.83 10.06 -13.38
C GLN A 283 12.11 8.95 -14.41
N GLY A 284 11.77 9.14 -15.68
CA GLY A 284 11.85 8.11 -16.72
C GLY A 284 10.80 7.00 -16.53
N TRP A 285 9.69 7.31 -15.86
CA TRP A 285 8.57 6.39 -15.67
C TRP A 285 7.52 6.54 -16.76
N VAL A 286 7.46 7.73 -17.35
CA VAL A 286 6.66 8.07 -18.53
C VAL A 286 7.62 8.46 -19.65
N ASP A 287 7.42 7.90 -20.84
CA ASP A 287 8.29 8.16 -22.00
C ASP A 287 7.92 9.47 -22.70
N GLU A 288 6.62 9.78 -22.80
CA GLU A 288 6.13 10.95 -23.55
C GLU A 288 5.05 11.70 -22.78
N LEU A 289 5.10 13.05 -22.82
CA LEU A 289 4.04 13.94 -22.34
C LEU A 289 3.34 14.59 -23.52
N ILE A 290 2.01 14.48 -23.58
CA ILE A 290 1.18 15.08 -24.62
C ILE A 290 0.07 15.90 -23.96
N THR A 291 -0.17 17.11 -24.46
CA THR A 291 -1.22 18.02 -23.96
C THR A 291 -2.37 18.21 -24.95
N ASP A 292 -2.15 17.89 -26.23
CA ASP A 292 -3.13 18.04 -27.29
C ASP A 292 -3.79 16.71 -27.63
N MET A 293 -5.13 16.70 -27.71
CA MET A 293 -5.88 15.46 -27.92
C MET A 293 -5.66 14.89 -29.33
N ASP A 294 -5.62 15.73 -30.37
CA ASP A 294 -5.43 15.24 -31.74
C ASP A 294 -4.01 14.67 -31.93
N GLN A 295 -3.00 15.28 -31.28
CA GLN A 295 -1.65 14.73 -31.19
C GLN A 295 -1.64 13.36 -30.49
N LEU A 296 -2.38 13.20 -29.40
CA LEU A 296 -2.49 11.91 -28.69
C LEU A 296 -3.05 10.83 -29.61
N ILE A 297 -4.14 11.13 -30.33
CA ILE A 297 -4.77 10.20 -31.27
C ILE A 297 -3.79 9.74 -32.35
N GLN A 298 -3.11 10.68 -33.01
CA GLN A 298 -2.11 10.36 -34.04
C GLN A 298 -0.95 9.53 -33.48
N ARG A 299 -0.47 9.86 -32.27
CA ARG A 299 0.63 9.16 -31.62
C ARG A 299 0.28 7.73 -31.26
N VAL A 300 -0.92 7.52 -30.71
CA VAL A 300 -1.41 6.20 -30.31
C VAL A 300 -1.62 5.32 -31.54
N GLN A 301 -2.21 5.84 -32.62
CA GLN A 301 -2.36 5.09 -33.87
C GLN A 301 -1.01 4.67 -34.47
N LYS A 302 0.00 5.56 -34.43
CA LYS A 302 1.36 5.24 -34.84
C LYS A 302 1.97 4.13 -33.96
N ALA A 303 1.87 4.26 -32.63
CA ALA A 303 2.37 3.27 -31.68
C ALA A 303 1.77 1.88 -31.94
N LYS A 304 0.45 1.80 -32.14
CA LYS A 304 -0.25 0.55 -32.47
C LYS A 304 0.29 -0.07 -33.75
N LYS A 305 0.43 0.73 -34.81
CA LYS A 305 0.92 0.26 -36.12
C LYS A 305 2.37 -0.23 -36.08
N GLN A 306 3.19 0.37 -35.23
CA GLN A 306 4.61 0.03 -35.08
C GLN A 306 4.87 -1.01 -33.98
N GLU A 307 3.82 -1.51 -33.33
CA GLU A 307 3.90 -2.47 -32.22
C GLU A 307 4.86 -2.01 -31.11
N GLU A 308 4.85 -0.71 -30.83
CA GLU A 308 5.74 -0.09 -29.86
C GLU A 308 5.42 -0.51 -28.41
N VAL A 309 6.45 -0.43 -27.56
CA VAL A 309 6.30 -0.40 -26.10
C VAL A 309 6.61 1.02 -25.67
N VAL A 310 5.57 1.77 -25.32
CA VAL A 310 5.70 3.19 -24.99
C VAL A 310 4.63 3.60 -23.98
N SER A 311 5.02 4.44 -23.05
CA SER A 311 4.12 5.05 -22.07
C SER A 311 3.92 6.54 -22.37
N ILE A 312 2.67 6.92 -22.56
CA ILE A 312 2.24 8.27 -22.91
C ILE A 312 1.38 8.81 -21.76
N ALA A 313 1.84 9.90 -21.14
CA ALA A 313 1.00 10.67 -20.23
C ALA A 313 0.25 11.75 -21.00
N PHE A 314 -1.07 11.74 -20.90
CA PHE A 314 -1.91 12.81 -21.43
C PHE A 314 -2.21 13.81 -20.32
N LEU A 315 -1.76 15.06 -20.48
CA LEU A 315 -2.07 16.15 -19.56
C LEU A 315 -3.49 16.66 -19.82
N GLY A 316 -4.46 16.03 -19.18
CA GLY A 316 -5.89 16.28 -19.38
C GLY A 316 -6.73 15.28 -18.62
N ASN A 317 -8.05 15.33 -18.83
CA ASN A 317 -8.98 14.48 -18.10
C ASN A 317 -9.13 13.10 -18.77
N ILE A 318 -9.19 12.03 -17.96
CA ILE A 318 -9.40 10.66 -18.46
C ILE A 318 -10.73 10.50 -19.18
N VAL A 319 -11.76 11.26 -18.77
CA VAL A 319 -13.08 11.18 -19.40
C VAL A 319 -13.01 11.63 -20.86
N ASP A 320 -12.28 12.71 -21.15
CA ASP A 320 -12.08 13.19 -22.52
C ASP A 320 -11.35 12.15 -23.38
N VAL A 321 -10.38 11.43 -22.82
CA VAL A 321 -9.66 10.36 -23.52
C VAL A 321 -10.58 9.18 -23.83
N TRP A 322 -11.37 8.72 -22.86
CA TRP A 322 -12.34 7.63 -23.07
C TRP A 322 -13.38 7.98 -24.14
N GLU A 323 -13.94 9.19 -24.08
CA GLU A 323 -14.93 9.68 -25.03
C GLU A 323 -14.31 9.82 -26.43
N ARG A 324 -13.14 10.46 -26.54
CA ARG A 324 -12.46 10.64 -27.84
C ARG A 324 -12.02 9.32 -28.48
N PHE A 325 -11.52 8.36 -27.69
CA PHE A 325 -11.13 7.05 -28.23
C PHE A 325 -12.32 6.26 -28.75
N ASP A 326 -13.51 6.46 -28.16
CA ASP A 326 -14.74 5.85 -28.63
C ASP A 326 -15.19 6.44 -29.99
N GLU A 327 -15.12 7.77 -30.13
CA GLU A 327 -15.40 8.51 -31.37
C GLU A 327 -14.47 8.09 -32.52
N GLU A 328 -13.16 8.04 -32.24
CA GLU A 328 -12.11 7.70 -33.21
C GLU A 328 -11.99 6.19 -33.46
N ASN A 329 -12.84 5.37 -32.82
CA ASN A 329 -12.83 3.91 -32.89
C ASN A 329 -11.46 3.29 -32.56
N ILE A 330 -10.73 3.87 -31.61
CA ILE A 330 -9.50 3.30 -31.09
C ILE A 330 -9.85 2.18 -30.11
N PHE A 331 -9.66 0.93 -30.54
CA PHE A 331 -9.89 -0.21 -29.68
C PHE A 331 -8.88 -0.24 -28.52
N VAL A 332 -9.40 -0.28 -27.29
CA VAL A 332 -8.65 -0.41 -26.05
C VAL A 332 -8.73 -1.86 -25.58
N GLU A 333 -7.61 -2.56 -25.52
CA GLU A 333 -7.59 -3.94 -25.03
C GLU A 333 -7.88 -4.02 -23.52
N LEU A 334 -7.16 -3.22 -22.72
CA LEU A 334 -7.32 -3.14 -21.27
C LEU A 334 -7.65 -1.71 -20.83
N GLY A 335 -8.67 -1.59 -19.98
CA GLY A 335 -9.07 -0.34 -19.34
C GLY A 335 -9.01 -0.44 -17.82
N SER A 336 -8.56 0.61 -17.14
CA SER A 336 -8.67 0.74 -15.68
C SER A 336 -8.72 2.21 -15.25
N ASP A 337 -8.75 2.44 -13.94
CA ASP A 337 -8.68 3.76 -13.32
C ASP A 337 -7.97 3.67 -11.98
N GLN A 338 -7.04 4.60 -11.72
CA GLN A 338 -6.34 4.69 -10.43
C GLN A 338 -6.31 6.15 -9.92
N THR A 339 -7.37 6.91 -10.20
CA THR A 339 -7.66 8.18 -9.52
C THR A 339 -7.94 7.92 -8.03
N SER A 340 -7.91 8.94 -7.17
CA SER A 340 -7.99 8.75 -5.70
C SER A 340 -9.44 8.84 -5.18
N LEU A 341 -10.30 7.95 -5.66
CA LEU A 341 -11.73 7.91 -5.30
C LEU A 341 -12.04 7.36 -3.89
N HIS A 342 -11.02 7.03 -3.10
CA HIS A 342 -11.15 6.88 -1.64
C HIS A 342 -11.33 8.24 -0.94
N ASN A 343 -11.06 9.36 -1.62
CA ASN A 343 -11.28 10.72 -1.14
C ASN A 343 -11.73 11.66 -2.29
N PRO A 344 -12.90 11.40 -2.89
CA PRO A 344 -13.36 12.06 -4.12
C PRO A 344 -13.58 13.58 -3.93
N TRP A 345 -13.90 14.02 -2.72
CA TRP A 345 -14.35 15.40 -2.45
C TRP A 345 -13.22 16.36 -2.04
N ALA A 346 -12.02 15.85 -1.75
CA ALA A 346 -10.88 16.66 -1.30
C ALA A 346 -9.66 16.42 -2.20
N GLY A 347 -9.86 16.55 -3.51
CA GLY A 347 -8.80 16.58 -4.52
C GLY A 347 -8.36 15.20 -5.00
N GLY A 348 -9.15 14.16 -4.72
CA GLY A 348 -8.86 12.80 -5.17
C GLY A 348 -9.32 12.51 -6.61
N TYR A 349 -10.36 13.19 -7.08
CA TYR A 349 -10.89 13.09 -8.44
C TYR A 349 -11.26 14.48 -8.96
N TYR A 350 -10.91 14.77 -10.21
CA TYR A 350 -11.12 16.08 -10.84
C TYR A 350 -12.17 15.95 -11.95
N PRO A 351 -13.26 16.73 -11.90
CA PRO A 351 -14.34 16.60 -12.86
C PRO A 351 -13.93 17.07 -14.26
N VAL A 352 -14.41 16.37 -15.27
CA VAL A 352 -14.27 16.78 -16.67
C VAL A 352 -14.98 18.11 -16.93
N GLY A 353 -14.41 18.94 -17.82
CA GLY A 353 -14.95 20.26 -18.17
C GLY A 353 -14.52 21.40 -17.24
N LEU A 354 -13.77 21.11 -16.17
CA LEU A 354 -13.05 22.11 -15.39
C LEU A 354 -11.54 21.87 -15.53
N SER A 355 -10.76 22.94 -15.56
CA SER A 355 -9.31 22.84 -15.42
C SER A 355 -8.92 22.40 -14.00
N PHE A 356 -7.65 22.02 -13.83
CA PHE A 356 -7.10 21.65 -12.52
C PHE A 356 -7.19 22.80 -11.52
N GLU A 357 -6.86 24.03 -11.96
CA GLU A 357 -6.93 25.25 -11.16
C GLU A 357 -8.38 25.61 -10.79
N GLU A 358 -9.31 25.57 -11.75
CA GLU A 358 -10.73 25.84 -11.49
C GLU A 358 -11.33 24.83 -10.52
N SER A 359 -10.96 23.55 -10.67
CA SER A 359 -11.37 22.49 -9.75
C SER A 359 -10.87 22.75 -8.33
N ASN A 360 -9.62 23.18 -8.17
CA ASN A 360 -9.05 23.50 -6.86
C ASN A 360 -9.73 24.70 -6.20
N LEU A 361 -10.05 25.74 -6.98
CA LEU A 361 -10.81 26.89 -6.49
C LEU A 361 -12.22 26.47 -6.07
N LEU A 362 -12.95 25.74 -6.93
CA LEU A 362 -14.31 25.30 -6.65
C LEU A 362 -14.37 24.39 -5.42
N MET A 363 -13.42 23.47 -5.28
CA MET A 363 -13.31 22.60 -4.11
C MET A 363 -13.13 23.38 -2.80
N ALA A 364 -12.44 24.51 -2.84
CA ALA A 364 -12.19 25.34 -1.65
C ALA A 364 -13.37 26.30 -1.35
N GLU A 365 -13.92 26.93 -2.38
CA GLU A 365 -14.93 28.00 -2.24
C GLU A 365 -16.36 27.46 -2.20
N ASN A 366 -16.65 26.37 -2.91
CA ASN A 366 -17.96 25.74 -2.97
C ASN A 366 -17.88 24.20 -3.07
N PRO A 367 -17.58 23.51 -1.96
CA PRO A 367 -17.41 22.05 -1.94
C PRO A 367 -18.62 21.25 -2.42
N GLU A 368 -19.84 21.76 -2.21
CA GLU A 368 -21.06 21.07 -2.66
C GLU A 368 -21.18 21.12 -4.19
N ALA A 369 -20.92 22.27 -4.82
CA ALA A 369 -20.89 22.38 -6.28
C ALA A 369 -19.76 21.53 -6.89
N PHE A 370 -18.59 21.46 -6.23
CA PHE A 370 -17.50 20.57 -6.65
C PHE A 370 -17.94 19.10 -6.63
N LYS A 371 -18.61 18.67 -5.56
CA LYS A 371 -19.14 17.32 -5.41
C LYS A 371 -20.15 16.98 -6.52
N GLU A 372 -21.08 17.88 -6.83
CA GLU A 372 -22.04 17.68 -7.94
C GLU A 372 -21.32 17.47 -9.28
N LYS A 373 -20.27 18.27 -9.54
CA LYS A 373 -19.45 18.15 -10.77
C LYS A 373 -18.67 16.84 -10.82
N VAL A 374 -18.10 16.39 -9.70
CA VAL A 374 -17.44 15.08 -9.62
C VAL A 374 -18.42 13.96 -9.94
N GLN A 375 -19.63 13.99 -9.36
CA GLN A 375 -20.65 12.98 -9.64
C GLN A 375 -21.11 12.98 -11.11
N GLU A 376 -21.25 14.16 -11.72
CA GLU A 376 -21.52 14.30 -13.16
C GLU A 376 -20.42 13.65 -14.02
N SER A 377 -19.17 13.93 -13.70
CA SER A 377 -18.01 13.37 -14.39
C SER A 377 -17.92 11.84 -14.24
N LEU A 378 -18.19 11.30 -13.05
CA LEU A 378 -18.22 9.85 -12.81
C LEU A 378 -19.26 9.14 -13.67
N ARG A 379 -20.46 9.72 -13.83
CA ARG A 379 -21.51 9.19 -14.72
C ARG A 379 -21.06 9.18 -16.18
N ARG A 380 -20.38 10.24 -16.64
CA ARG A 380 -19.82 10.32 -18.00
C ARG A 380 -18.71 9.28 -18.22
N GLN A 381 -17.76 9.17 -17.29
CA GLN A 381 -16.69 8.19 -17.35
C GLN A 381 -17.22 6.76 -17.45
N ALA A 382 -18.15 6.39 -16.56
CA ALA A 382 -18.78 5.08 -16.58
C ALA A 382 -19.54 4.81 -17.89
N SER A 383 -20.23 5.82 -18.43
CA SER A 383 -20.94 5.71 -19.70
C SER A 383 -19.98 5.47 -20.87
N ALA A 384 -18.83 6.13 -20.89
CA ALA A 384 -17.81 5.92 -21.91
C ALA A 384 -17.18 4.51 -21.79
N ILE A 385 -16.82 4.08 -20.57
CA ILE A 385 -16.33 2.72 -20.30
C ILE A 385 -17.35 1.68 -20.78
N ASN A 386 -18.65 1.87 -20.51
CA ASN A 386 -19.72 0.99 -20.99
C ASN A 386 -19.75 0.84 -22.52
N ARG A 387 -19.43 1.89 -23.28
CA ARG A 387 -19.36 1.81 -24.76
C ARG A 387 -18.13 1.04 -25.23
N HIS A 388 -16.99 1.23 -24.58
CA HIS A 388 -15.76 0.48 -24.86
C HIS A 388 -15.89 -1.01 -24.53
N THR A 389 -16.47 -1.35 -23.38
CA THR A 389 -16.66 -2.74 -22.96
C THR A 389 -17.67 -3.46 -23.85
N ALA A 390 -18.71 -2.76 -24.33
CA ALA A 390 -19.62 -3.28 -25.37
C ALA A 390 -18.90 -3.61 -26.70
N LYS A 391 -17.78 -2.94 -27.00
CA LYS A 391 -16.89 -3.24 -28.14
C LYS A 391 -15.85 -4.32 -27.83
N GLY A 392 -15.78 -4.79 -26.58
CA GLY A 392 -14.90 -5.87 -26.13
C GLY A 392 -13.69 -5.44 -25.31
N THR A 393 -13.58 -4.18 -24.87
CA THR A 393 -12.54 -3.79 -23.89
C THR A 393 -12.70 -4.56 -22.59
N TYR A 394 -11.60 -5.06 -22.03
CA TYR A 394 -11.59 -5.63 -20.69
C TYR A 394 -11.28 -4.52 -19.68
N PHE A 395 -12.33 -4.04 -19.01
CA PHE A 395 -12.22 -3.05 -17.93
C PHE A 395 -12.22 -3.73 -16.57
N PHE A 396 -11.34 -3.26 -15.68
CA PHE A 396 -11.30 -3.70 -14.28
C PHE A 396 -11.04 -2.52 -13.33
N ASP A 397 -11.68 -2.54 -12.17
CA ASP A 397 -11.46 -1.56 -11.10
C ASP A 397 -10.14 -1.86 -10.38
N TYR A 398 -9.31 -0.84 -10.16
CA TYR A 398 -7.98 -1.00 -9.56
C TYR A 398 -7.99 -0.96 -8.02
N GLY A 399 -9.16 -1.13 -7.39
CA GLY A 399 -9.32 -1.04 -5.94
C GLY A 399 -9.17 0.38 -5.41
N ASN A 400 -9.57 1.38 -6.20
CA ASN A 400 -9.53 2.79 -5.84
C ASN A 400 -10.91 3.36 -5.46
N ALA A 401 -11.92 2.49 -5.35
CA ALA A 401 -13.33 2.82 -5.12
C ALA A 401 -14.04 3.51 -6.30
N PHE A 402 -13.54 3.35 -7.54
CA PHE A 402 -14.20 3.92 -8.72
C PHE A 402 -15.63 3.41 -8.90
N LEU A 403 -15.83 2.10 -8.92
CA LEU A 403 -17.17 1.54 -9.12
C LEU A 403 -18.12 1.88 -7.96
N LEU A 404 -17.59 1.96 -6.73
CA LEU A 404 -18.35 2.32 -5.54
C LEU A 404 -18.81 3.78 -5.57
N GLU A 405 -17.92 4.72 -5.87
CA GLU A 405 -18.30 6.14 -5.95
C GLU A 405 -19.14 6.43 -7.20
N ALA A 406 -18.87 5.74 -8.31
CA ALA A 406 -19.70 5.83 -9.51
C ALA A 406 -21.12 5.33 -9.24
N SER A 407 -21.30 4.22 -8.51
CA SER A 407 -22.64 3.74 -8.14
C SER A 407 -23.36 4.71 -7.21
N ARG A 408 -22.67 5.27 -6.21
CA ARG A 408 -23.18 6.34 -5.33
C ARG A 408 -23.59 7.59 -6.12
N ALA A 409 -22.91 7.88 -7.24
CA ALA A 409 -23.24 8.97 -8.15
C ALA A 409 -24.41 8.65 -9.13
N GLY A 410 -24.96 7.43 -9.08
CA GLY A 410 -26.04 6.97 -9.98
C GLY A 410 -25.55 6.55 -11.36
N ALA A 411 -24.28 6.19 -11.52
CA ALA A 411 -23.76 5.65 -12.78
C ALA A 411 -24.22 4.21 -13.02
N ALA A 412 -24.36 3.83 -14.29
CA ALA A 412 -24.77 2.48 -14.71
C ALA A 412 -23.59 1.48 -14.62
N VAL A 413 -23.14 1.21 -13.39
CA VAL A 413 -22.02 0.30 -13.07
C VAL A 413 -22.42 -0.92 -12.25
N MET A 414 -23.69 -1.02 -11.84
CA MET A 414 -24.22 -2.20 -11.15
C MET A 414 -24.51 -3.32 -12.16
N ALA A 415 -24.35 -4.56 -11.72
CA ALA A 415 -24.84 -5.75 -12.41
C ALA A 415 -26.37 -5.87 -12.27
N GLU A 416 -26.97 -6.80 -13.03
CA GLU A 416 -28.43 -7.00 -13.04
C GLU A 416 -29.00 -7.43 -11.67
N ASN A 417 -28.18 -8.05 -10.82
CA ASN A 417 -28.57 -8.46 -9.48
C ASN A 417 -28.59 -7.32 -8.45
N GLU A 418 -28.20 -6.10 -8.85
CA GLU A 418 -28.12 -4.90 -8.00
C GLU A 418 -27.20 -5.02 -6.76
N ILE A 419 -26.46 -6.13 -6.65
CA ILE A 419 -25.55 -6.43 -5.53
C ILE A 419 -24.10 -6.26 -5.98
N ASP A 420 -23.78 -6.81 -7.15
CA ASP A 420 -22.43 -6.79 -7.70
C ASP A 420 -22.26 -5.65 -8.70
N PHE A 421 -21.00 -5.32 -8.99
CA PHE A 421 -20.69 -4.41 -10.09
C PHE A 421 -20.62 -5.17 -11.42
N ARG A 422 -20.92 -4.46 -12.51
CA ARG A 422 -20.81 -4.96 -13.89
C ARG A 422 -19.37 -5.34 -14.25
N TYR A 423 -18.39 -4.68 -13.64
CA TYR A 423 -16.97 -4.91 -13.88
C TYR A 423 -16.32 -5.44 -12.60
N PRO A 424 -15.45 -6.45 -12.71
CA PRO A 424 -14.74 -6.95 -11.54
C PRO A 424 -13.65 -5.97 -11.10
N SER A 425 -13.24 -6.07 -9.84
CA SER A 425 -11.95 -5.50 -9.43
C SER A 425 -10.79 -6.37 -9.92
N TYR A 426 -9.60 -5.79 -10.01
CA TYR A 426 -8.39 -6.53 -10.36
C TYR A 426 -8.10 -7.66 -9.36
N VAL A 427 -8.50 -7.53 -8.10
CA VAL A 427 -8.37 -8.63 -7.15
C VAL A 427 -9.42 -9.69 -7.41
N GLN A 428 -10.67 -9.29 -7.64
CA GLN A 428 -11.78 -10.21 -7.82
C GLN A 428 -11.52 -11.22 -8.95
N ASP A 429 -10.98 -10.72 -10.08
CA ASP A 429 -10.89 -11.51 -11.30
C ASP A 429 -9.45 -11.85 -11.72
N ILE A 430 -8.44 -11.17 -11.18
CA ILE A 430 -7.03 -11.39 -11.54
C ILE A 430 -6.24 -11.90 -10.34
N LEU A 431 -5.89 -11.03 -9.38
CA LEU A 431 -4.95 -11.40 -8.32
C LEU A 431 -5.52 -12.40 -7.31
N GLY A 432 -6.81 -12.36 -7.01
CA GLY A 432 -7.45 -13.32 -6.11
C GLY A 432 -7.31 -14.74 -6.66
N PRO A 433 -7.96 -15.05 -7.81
CA PRO A 433 -7.91 -16.39 -8.40
C PRO A 433 -6.51 -16.83 -8.82
N MET A 434 -5.68 -15.93 -9.34
CA MET A 434 -4.39 -16.29 -9.91
C MET A 434 -3.23 -16.20 -8.91
N CYS A 435 -3.35 -15.49 -7.80
CA CYS A 435 -2.26 -15.31 -6.85
C CYS A 435 -2.67 -15.66 -5.42
N PHE A 436 -3.57 -14.89 -4.81
CA PHE A 436 -3.91 -15.03 -3.38
C PHE A 436 -4.51 -16.40 -3.06
N ASP A 437 -5.34 -16.94 -3.96
CA ASP A 437 -5.94 -18.24 -3.75
C ASP A 437 -4.88 -19.35 -3.69
N TYR A 438 -3.69 -19.14 -4.30
CA TYR A 438 -2.53 -20.02 -4.24
C TYR A 438 -1.47 -19.61 -3.21
N GLY A 439 -1.73 -18.58 -2.39
CA GLY A 439 -0.81 -18.06 -1.39
C GLY A 439 0.23 -17.06 -1.91
N PHE A 440 0.27 -16.78 -3.22
CA PHE A 440 1.18 -15.78 -3.76
C PHE A 440 0.74 -14.39 -3.35
N GLY A 441 1.65 -13.64 -2.75
CA GLY A 441 1.43 -12.25 -2.39
C GLY A 441 2.74 -11.57 -2.03
N PRO A 442 2.70 -10.30 -1.64
CA PRO A 442 3.90 -9.48 -1.49
C PRO A 442 4.86 -10.09 -0.46
N PHE A 443 6.07 -10.34 -0.90
CA PHE A 443 7.20 -10.69 -0.06
C PHE A 443 8.29 -9.65 -0.31
N ARG A 444 8.57 -8.83 0.69
CA ARG A 444 9.57 -7.75 0.60
C ARG A 444 10.65 -7.92 1.64
N TRP A 445 11.81 -7.38 1.33
CA TRP A 445 12.90 -7.31 2.27
C TRP A 445 13.72 -6.04 2.12
N VAL A 446 14.44 -5.69 3.18
CA VAL A 446 15.32 -4.52 3.28
C VAL A 446 16.67 -4.95 3.83
N CYS A 447 17.74 -4.64 3.10
CA CYS A 447 19.12 -4.85 3.52
C CYS A 447 19.51 -3.74 4.51
N THR A 448 19.65 -4.09 5.79
CA THR A 448 19.89 -3.10 6.85
C THR A 448 21.32 -2.52 6.83
N SER A 449 22.20 -3.06 5.99
CA SER A 449 23.52 -2.49 5.71
C SER A 449 23.49 -1.19 4.90
N GLY A 450 22.40 -0.94 4.18
CA GLY A 450 22.30 0.16 3.22
C GLY A 450 23.15 -0.04 1.94
N LYS A 451 23.74 -1.22 1.73
CA LYS A 451 24.60 -1.51 0.56
C LYS A 451 23.80 -2.12 -0.59
N SER A 452 23.98 -1.58 -1.79
CA SER A 452 23.41 -2.15 -3.02
C SER A 452 24.01 -3.52 -3.39
N GLU A 453 25.22 -3.84 -2.91
CA GLU A 453 25.81 -5.17 -3.08
C GLU A 453 25.02 -6.26 -2.35
N ASP A 454 24.61 -6.00 -1.10
CA ASP A 454 23.76 -6.95 -0.37
C ASP A 454 22.44 -7.14 -1.11
N LEU A 455 21.84 -6.07 -1.64
CA LEU A 455 20.60 -6.16 -2.42
C LEU A 455 20.76 -7.04 -3.68
N ARG A 456 21.85 -6.86 -4.44
CA ARG A 456 22.15 -7.72 -5.60
C ARG A 456 22.30 -9.19 -5.22
N LYS A 457 22.95 -9.49 -4.09
CA LYS A 457 23.06 -10.87 -3.58
C LYS A 457 21.69 -11.44 -3.21
N THR A 458 20.86 -10.64 -2.53
CA THR A 458 19.49 -11.08 -2.20
C THR A 458 18.63 -11.33 -3.44
N ASP A 459 18.77 -10.51 -4.49
CA ASP A 459 18.06 -10.70 -5.77
C ASP A 459 18.48 -12.03 -6.42
N GLN A 460 19.80 -12.33 -6.44
CA GLN A 460 20.34 -13.59 -6.98
C GLN A 460 19.87 -14.81 -6.18
N ILE A 461 19.90 -14.74 -4.85
CA ILE A 461 19.43 -15.82 -3.96
C ILE A 461 17.94 -16.08 -4.20
N ALA A 462 17.11 -15.04 -4.22
CA ALA A 462 15.68 -15.18 -4.44
C ALA A 462 15.37 -15.79 -5.82
N ALA A 463 16.05 -15.32 -6.88
CA ALA A 463 15.90 -15.88 -8.23
C ALA A 463 16.28 -17.37 -8.27
N GLN A 464 17.40 -17.75 -7.64
CA GLN A 464 17.86 -19.14 -7.60
C GLN A 464 16.88 -20.04 -6.85
N VAL A 465 16.37 -19.60 -5.70
CA VAL A 465 15.38 -20.34 -4.91
C VAL A 465 14.09 -20.55 -5.70
N LEU A 466 13.55 -19.49 -6.32
CA LEU A 466 12.31 -19.59 -7.10
C LEU A 466 12.47 -20.53 -8.31
N LYS A 467 13.59 -20.45 -9.04
CA LYS A 467 13.88 -21.36 -10.16
C LYS A 467 13.95 -22.82 -9.72
N GLU A 468 14.51 -23.09 -8.54
CA GLU A 468 14.58 -24.44 -8.00
C GLU A 468 13.20 -24.97 -7.61
N ILE A 469 12.38 -24.17 -6.93
CA ILE A 469 11.01 -24.55 -6.57
C ILE A 469 10.18 -24.80 -7.84
N MET A 470 10.33 -23.95 -8.86
CA MET A 470 9.55 -24.03 -10.10
C MET A 470 9.69 -25.39 -10.79
N LYS A 471 10.87 -26.03 -10.76
CA LYS A 471 11.13 -27.36 -11.37
C LYS A 471 10.21 -28.47 -10.82
N GLY A 472 9.83 -28.39 -9.55
CA GLY A 472 8.96 -29.36 -8.87
C GLY A 472 7.55 -28.86 -8.59
N SER A 473 7.24 -27.62 -8.99
CA SER A 473 5.94 -27.00 -8.72
C SER A 473 4.84 -27.51 -9.66
N PRO A 474 3.58 -27.61 -9.20
CA PRO A 474 2.47 -28.00 -10.06
C PRO A 474 2.20 -26.93 -11.12
N ALA A 475 1.66 -27.37 -12.27
CA ALA A 475 1.37 -26.50 -13.41
C ALA A 475 0.48 -25.30 -13.07
N SER A 476 -0.40 -25.44 -12.06
CA SER A 476 -1.30 -24.39 -11.56
C SER A 476 -0.59 -23.13 -11.06
N ILE A 477 0.69 -23.23 -10.63
CA ILE A 477 1.44 -22.10 -10.07
C ILE A 477 2.71 -21.71 -10.85
N GLN A 478 3.04 -22.46 -11.90
CA GLN A 478 4.27 -22.22 -12.67
C GLN A 478 4.28 -20.85 -13.34
N GLN A 479 3.12 -20.35 -13.78
CA GLN A 479 3.03 -19.02 -14.40
C GLN A 479 3.40 -17.91 -13.42
N GLN A 480 2.88 -17.98 -12.20
CA GLN A 480 3.11 -17.01 -11.12
C GLN A 480 4.58 -17.04 -10.70
N MET A 481 5.18 -18.22 -10.61
CA MET A 481 6.62 -18.35 -10.37
C MET A 481 7.43 -17.71 -11.48
N GLN A 482 7.12 -18.00 -12.75
CA GLN A 482 7.83 -17.46 -13.90
C GLN A 482 7.75 -15.93 -13.95
N ASP A 483 6.57 -15.34 -13.71
CA ASP A 483 6.40 -13.89 -13.70
C ASP A 483 7.30 -13.24 -12.64
N ASN A 484 7.41 -13.85 -11.45
CA ASN A 484 8.21 -13.32 -10.35
C ASN A 484 9.71 -13.57 -10.52
N ILE A 485 10.11 -14.66 -11.21
CA ILE A 485 11.49 -14.91 -11.63
C ILE A 485 11.93 -13.85 -12.64
N THR A 486 11.12 -13.60 -13.68
CA THR A 486 11.41 -12.57 -14.67
C THR A 486 11.52 -11.19 -14.01
N TRP A 487 10.58 -10.87 -13.11
CA TRP A 487 10.64 -9.62 -12.35
C TRP A 487 11.95 -9.45 -11.58
N ILE A 488 12.34 -10.45 -10.76
CA ILE A 488 13.52 -10.30 -9.88
C ILE A 488 14.82 -10.19 -10.69
N GLU A 489 14.91 -10.85 -11.84
CA GLU A 489 16.06 -10.77 -12.75
C GLU A 489 16.18 -9.43 -13.48
N GLU A 490 15.08 -8.69 -13.60
CA GLU A 490 15.04 -7.39 -14.28
C GLU A 490 14.93 -6.19 -13.33
N ALA A 491 14.68 -6.44 -12.04
CA ALA A 491 14.40 -5.40 -11.06
C ALA A 491 15.55 -4.37 -10.92
N GLU A 492 16.80 -4.82 -11.03
CA GLU A 492 17.98 -3.92 -10.99
C GLU A 492 18.03 -2.99 -12.22
N LYS A 493 17.76 -3.52 -13.42
CA LYS A 493 17.79 -2.74 -14.68
C LYS A 493 16.78 -1.60 -14.66
N ASN A 494 15.67 -1.78 -13.95
CA ASN A 494 14.61 -0.79 -13.81
C ASN A 494 14.89 0.33 -12.81
N ARG A 495 15.96 0.23 -11.98
CA ARG A 495 16.42 1.28 -11.05
C ARG A 495 15.32 1.85 -10.14
N LEU A 496 14.49 0.98 -9.56
CA LEU A 496 13.31 1.36 -8.78
C LEU A 496 13.58 1.63 -7.28
N VAL A 497 14.83 1.46 -6.83
CA VAL A 497 15.21 1.61 -5.42
C VAL A 497 15.23 3.09 -5.04
N VAL A 498 14.48 3.44 -4.00
CA VAL A 498 14.44 4.78 -3.40
C VAL A 498 14.47 4.64 -1.88
N GLY A 499 15.34 5.39 -1.21
CA GLY A 499 15.57 5.26 0.23
C GLY A 499 16.39 4.01 0.56
N SER A 500 15.84 3.12 1.38
CA SER A 500 16.50 1.89 1.80
C SER A 500 16.74 0.92 0.64
N GLN A 501 17.79 0.10 0.77
CA GLN A 501 18.09 -0.97 -0.18
C GLN A 501 17.09 -2.10 0.01
N ALA A 502 16.03 -2.08 -0.79
CA ALA A 502 14.87 -2.93 -0.62
C ALA A 502 14.43 -3.57 -1.94
N ARG A 503 13.75 -4.72 -1.83
CA ARG A 503 13.16 -5.44 -2.95
C ARG A 503 11.81 -6.03 -2.55
N ILE A 504 11.00 -6.33 -3.56
CA ILE A 504 9.73 -7.03 -3.47
C ILE A 504 9.59 -8.03 -4.61
N LEU A 505 8.85 -9.11 -4.37
CA LEU A 505 8.27 -10.00 -5.37
C LEU A 505 7.02 -10.66 -4.78
N TYR A 506 6.31 -11.48 -5.54
CA TYR A 506 5.28 -12.38 -5.01
C TYR A 506 5.82 -13.80 -4.83
N ALA A 507 5.54 -14.39 -3.67
CA ALA A 507 5.87 -15.78 -3.36
C ALA A 507 4.77 -16.42 -2.51
N ASP A 508 4.56 -17.73 -2.69
CA ASP A 508 3.67 -18.55 -1.87
C ASP A 508 4.35 -18.99 -0.56
N ALA A 509 3.67 -19.82 0.25
CA ALA A 509 4.18 -20.26 1.55
C ALA A 509 5.58 -20.89 1.46
N GLU A 510 5.80 -21.73 0.44
CA GLU A 510 7.09 -22.40 0.23
C GLU A 510 8.16 -21.42 -0.22
N GLY A 511 7.82 -20.57 -1.20
CA GLY A 511 8.73 -19.55 -1.71
C GLY A 511 9.19 -18.60 -0.61
N ARG A 512 8.27 -18.06 0.20
CA ARG A 512 8.60 -17.16 1.31
C ARG A 512 9.52 -17.84 2.32
N ALA A 513 9.19 -19.05 2.76
CA ALA A 513 9.97 -19.77 3.75
C ALA A 513 11.38 -20.12 3.25
N LYS A 514 11.50 -20.62 2.00
CA LYS A 514 12.80 -21.00 1.42
C LYS A 514 13.68 -19.80 1.09
N ILE A 515 13.11 -18.70 0.58
CA ILE A 515 13.87 -17.47 0.35
C ILE A 515 14.35 -16.92 1.70
N ALA A 516 13.47 -16.80 2.69
CA ALA A 516 13.84 -16.31 4.02
C ALA A 516 14.94 -17.17 4.67
N ALA A 517 14.86 -18.50 4.57
CA ALA A 517 15.90 -19.40 5.07
C ALA A 517 17.24 -19.16 4.36
N ALA A 518 17.25 -19.11 3.02
CA ALA A 518 18.47 -18.88 2.25
C ALA A 518 19.09 -17.50 2.54
N LEU A 519 18.27 -16.47 2.75
CA LEU A 519 18.75 -15.15 3.18
C LEU A 519 19.37 -15.20 4.58
N ASN A 520 18.76 -15.92 5.51
CA ASN A 520 19.29 -16.10 6.86
C ASN A 520 20.63 -16.84 6.83
N ASP A 521 20.76 -17.90 6.02
CA ASP A 521 22.00 -18.65 5.85
C ASP A 521 23.11 -17.78 5.23
N ALA A 522 22.78 -16.96 4.23
CA ALA A 522 23.73 -16.03 3.62
C ALA A 522 24.23 -14.95 4.60
N ILE A 523 23.41 -14.54 5.57
CA ILE A 523 23.85 -13.66 6.67
C ILE A 523 24.78 -14.42 7.61
N ALA A 524 24.42 -15.66 7.99
CA ALA A 524 25.24 -16.50 8.88
C ALA A 524 26.62 -16.82 8.28
N ASN A 525 26.70 -16.99 6.97
CA ASN A 525 27.93 -17.26 6.23
C ASN A 525 28.75 -15.99 5.91
N GLY A 526 28.24 -14.80 6.22
CA GLY A 526 28.91 -13.52 5.93
C GLY A 526 28.87 -13.10 4.46
N GLU A 527 28.06 -13.76 3.62
CA GLU A 527 27.83 -13.35 2.24
C GLU A 527 27.03 -12.05 2.17
N ILE A 528 26.07 -11.88 3.08
CA ILE A 528 25.30 -10.66 3.30
C ILE A 528 25.82 -9.98 4.58
N SER A 529 26.14 -8.69 4.48
CA SER A 529 26.98 -8.04 5.49
C SER A 529 26.26 -7.55 6.76
N ALA A 530 24.93 -7.61 6.81
CA ALA A 530 24.12 -7.18 7.94
C ALA A 530 22.77 -7.90 7.97
N PRO A 531 22.00 -7.81 9.07
CA PRO A 531 20.65 -8.34 9.14
C PRO A 531 19.75 -7.86 7.99
N ILE A 532 18.72 -8.65 7.67
CA ILE A 532 17.68 -8.29 6.71
C ILE A 532 16.35 -8.15 7.44
N VAL A 533 15.58 -7.13 7.10
CA VAL A 533 14.18 -7.02 7.51
C VAL A 533 13.31 -7.61 6.42
N LEU A 534 12.57 -8.68 6.73
CA LEU A 534 11.43 -9.13 5.93
C LEU A 534 10.18 -8.37 6.31
N GLY A 535 9.26 -8.25 5.37
CA GLY A 535 7.90 -7.77 5.61
C GLY A 535 7.03 -7.99 4.39
N ARG A 536 5.90 -7.29 4.34
CA ARG A 536 5.00 -7.28 3.19
C ARG A 536 4.10 -6.05 3.16
N ASP A 537 3.40 -5.88 2.04
CA ASP A 537 2.20 -5.03 2.05
C ASP A 537 1.09 -5.72 2.86
N HIS A 538 0.07 -4.96 3.26
CA HIS A 538 -1.12 -5.59 3.85
C HIS A 538 -2.00 -6.18 2.74
N HIS A 539 -1.81 -5.76 1.48
CA HIS A 539 -2.39 -6.35 0.27
C HIS A 539 -1.87 -7.78 0.01
N ASP A 540 -2.32 -8.73 0.83
CA ASP A 540 -1.84 -10.11 0.86
C ASP A 540 -2.96 -11.11 1.17
N VAL A 541 -2.66 -12.40 0.98
CA VAL A 541 -3.57 -13.53 1.13
C VAL A 541 -4.36 -13.56 2.44
N SER A 542 -3.71 -13.29 3.57
CA SER A 542 -4.29 -13.43 4.92
C SER A 542 -4.40 -12.12 5.68
N GLY A 543 -3.61 -11.11 5.29
CA GLY A 543 -3.43 -9.90 6.09
C GLY A 543 -4.66 -8.99 6.11
N THR A 544 -5.57 -9.09 5.14
CA THR A 544 -6.59 -8.08 4.94
C THR A 544 -7.97 -8.66 4.61
N ASP A 545 -8.98 -8.17 5.32
CA ASP A 545 -10.38 -8.32 4.97
C ASP A 545 -10.91 -7.01 4.39
N SER A 546 -11.37 -7.08 3.13
CA SER A 546 -11.73 -5.92 2.31
C SER A 546 -12.67 -6.34 1.18
N PRO A 547 -14.00 -6.18 1.35
CA PRO A 547 -15.01 -6.73 0.44
C PRO A 547 -14.93 -6.15 -0.98
N TYR A 548 -14.29 -5.00 -1.14
CA TYR A 548 -14.12 -4.31 -2.42
C TYR A 548 -12.75 -4.54 -3.07
N ARG A 549 -11.83 -5.25 -2.39
CA ARG A 549 -10.49 -5.58 -2.90
C ARG A 549 -10.04 -6.97 -2.45
N GLU A 550 -9.28 -7.10 -1.37
CA GLU A 550 -8.53 -8.30 -1.01
C GLU A 550 -9.42 -9.53 -0.82
N THR A 551 -10.67 -9.36 -0.39
CA THR A 551 -11.65 -10.44 -0.20
C THR A 551 -12.83 -10.32 -1.16
N SER A 552 -12.70 -9.56 -2.25
CA SER A 552 -13.76 -9.40 -3.24
C SER A 552 -14.08 -10.67 -4.05
N ASN A 553 -13.15 -11.64 -4.11
CA ASN A 553 -13.36 -12.97 -4.71
C ASN A 553 -13.88 -14.02 -3.71
N ILE A 554 -14.46 -13.60 -2.58
CA ILE A 554 -15.05 -14.48 -1.55
C ILE A 554 -16.56 -14.43 -1.67
N TYR A 555 -17.17 -15.58 -1.98
CA TYR A 555 -18.58 -15.67 -2.40
C TYR A 555 -19.50 -16.37 -1.38
N ASP A 556 -18.97 -16.82 -0.24
CA ASP A 556 -19.76 -17.45 0.83
C ASP A 556 -20.48 -16.43 1.74
N GLY A 557 -20.37 -15.13 1.43
CA GLY A 557 -20.91 -14.02 2.22
C GLY A 557 -19.95 -13.49 3.29
N SER A 558 -18.85 -14.20 3.59
CA SER A 558 -17.90 -13.80 4.65
C SER A 558 -17.00 -12.63 4.25
N LYS A 559 -17.07 -12.11 3.02
CA LYS A 559 -16.23 -10.99 2.54
C LYS A 559 -16.31 -9.72 3.40
N PHE A 560 -17.38 -9.57 4.19
CA PHE A 560 -17.63 -8.45 5.10
C PHE A 560 -17.18 -8.70 6.56
N THR A 561 -16.70 -9.90 6.90
CA THR A 561 -16.14 -10.17 8.23
C THR A 561 -14.68 -9.74 8.31
N ALA A 562 -14.13 -9.63 9.51
CA ALA A 562 -12.74 -9.20 9.75
C ALA A 562 -11.90 -10.23 10.53
N ASP A 563 -12.42 -11.45 10.68
CA ASP A 563 -11.80 -12.49 11.51
C ASP A 563 -10.41 -12.87 10.98
N MET A 564 -10.24 -12.98 9.67
CA MET A 564 -8.99 -13.43 9.06
C MET A 564 -7.85 -12.45 9.38
N ALA A 565 -8.06 -11.15 9.18
CA ALA A 565 -7.07 -10.12 9.46
C ALA A 565 -6.70 -10.06 10.95
N ILE A 566 -7.69 -10.18 11.85
CA ILE A 566 -7.48 -10.19 13.30
C ILE A 566 -6.73 -11.45 13.76
N HIS A 567 -7.13 -12.62 13.27
CA HIS A 567 -6.42 -13.87 13.58
C HIS A 567 -4.99 -13.84 13.04
N ASN A 568 -4.76 -13.25 11.86
CA ASN A 568 -3.43 -13.18 11.27
C ASN A 568 -2.45 -12.41 12.16
N VAL A 569 -2.79 -11.17 12.54
CA VAL A 569 -1.91 -10.33 13.35
C VAL A 569 -1.65 -10.94 14.74
N ILE A 570 -2.66 -11.56 15.35
CA ILE A 570 -2.53 -12.27 16.62
C ILE A 570 -1.62 -13.49 16.45
N GLY A 571 -1.83 -14.27 15.40
CA GLY A 571 -1.05 -15.48 15.18
C GLY A 571 0.40 -15.23 14.79
N ASP A 572 0.69 -14.15 14.06
CA ASP A 572 2.05 -13.71 13.76
C ASP A 572 2.78 -13.26 15.03
N SER A 573 2.07 -12.61 15.97
CA SER A 573 2.67 -12.00 17.15
C SER A 573 3.32 -13.01 18.09
N PHE A 574 2.88 -14.27 18.10
CA PHE A 574 3.48 -15.32 18.92
C PHE A 574 4.23 -16.39 18.10
N ARG A 575 4.49 -16.13 16.81
CA ARG A 575 5.25 -17.03 15.92
C ARG A 575 6.59 -16.46 15.45
N GLY A 576 7.04 -15.37 16.05
CA GLY A 576 8.40 -14.84 15.85
C GLY A 576 8.50 -13.59 14.98
N ALA A 577 7.38 -12.93 14.67
CA ALA A 577 7.40 -11.58 14.12
C ALA A 577 8.21 -10.63 15.01
N THR A 578 9.00 -9.75 14.42
CA THR A 578 9.73 -8.71 15.15
C THR A 578 8.83 -7.54 15.53
N TRP A 579 7.87 -7.20 14.66
CA TRP A 579 6.72 -6.38 15.03
C TRP A 579 5.51 -6.80 14.22
N VAL A 580 4.33 -6.47 14.74
CA VAL A 580 3.04 -6.72 14.08
C VAL A 580 2.22 -5.44 14.05
N SER A 581 1.29 -5.36 13.10
CA SER A 581 0.44 -4.19 12.91
C SER A 581 -0.97 -4.58 12.47
N ILE A 582 -1.98 -3.86 12.97
CA ILE A 582 -3.37 -3.94 12.51
C ILE A 582 -3.95 -2.53 12.30
N HIS A 583 -4.45 -2.29 11.10
CA HIS A 583 -4.89 -0.99 10.62
C HIS A 583 -6.35 -1.03 10.17
N ASN A 584 -7.00 0.14 10.20
CA ASN A 584 -8.33 0.37 9.66
C ASN A 584 -8.23 1.15 8.34
N GLY A 585 -8.81 0.60 7.29
CA GLY A 585 -9.09 1.29 6.05
C GLY A 585 -7.98 1.31 5.00
N GLY A 586 -6.92 0.51 5.14
CA GLY A 586 -5.84 0.46 4.16
C GLY A 586 -6.35 0.08 2.77
N GLY A 587 -5.90 0.78 1.73
CA GLY A 587 -6.31 0.51 0.34
C GLY A 587 -7.60 1.24 -0.05
N VAL A 588 -8.77 0.72 0.36
CA VAL A 588 -10.09 1.22 -0.09
C VAL A 588 -10.49 2.52 0.60
N GLY A 589 -10.22 2.66 1.90
CA GLY A 589 -10.63 3.83 2.68
C GLY A 589 -11.08 3.48 4.10
N TRP A 590 -11.13 4.49 4.96
CA TRP A 590 -11.47 4.35 6.38
C TRP A 590 -12.83 3.71 6.63
N GLY A 591 -12.88 2.69 7.49
CA GLY A 591 -14.10 1.96 7.86
C GLY A 591 -14.48 0.83 6.91
N GLU A 592 -13.87 0.74 5.74
CA GLU A 592 -14.20 -0.27 4.71
C GLU A 592 -13.32 -1.52 4.80
N VAL A 593 -12.22 -1.49 5.58
CA VAL A 593 -11.16 -2.50 5.57
C VAL A 593 -10.56 -2.72 6.95
N MET A 594 -10.23 -3.97 7.27
CA MET A 594 -9.29 -4.31 8.36
C MET A 594 -8.06 -4.99 7.77
N ASN A 595 -6.88 -4.40 7.98
CA ASN A 595 -5.66 -4.81 7.29
C ASN A 595 -4.45 -4.85 8.21
N GLY A 596 -3.75 -5.98 8.25
CA GLY A 596 -2.60 -6.24 9.09
C GLY A 596 -1.35 -6.66 8.32
N GLY A 597 -0.21 -6.48 8.98
CA GLY A 597 1.11 -6.80 8.44
C GLY A 597 2.14 -6.98 9.54
N PHE A 598 3.34 -7.41 9.13
CA PHE A 598 4.44 -7.72 10.03
C PHE A 598 5.75 -7.15 9.51
N GLY A 599 6.74 -7.08 10.40
CA GLY A 599 8.15 -7.09 10.03
C GLY A 599 8.93 -8.12 10.84
N MET A 600 9.93 -8.75 10.22
CA MET A 600 10.76 -9.78 10.83
C MET A 600 12.22 -9.55 10.51
N VAL A 601 13.07 -9.52 11.53
CA VAL A 601 14.53 -9.44 11.34
C VAL A 601 15.12 -10.84 11.21
N LEU A 602 15.85 -11.06 10.11
CA LEU A 602 16.78 -12.16 9.92
C LEU A 602 18.18 -11.68 10.30
N ASP A 603 18.81 -12.32 11.27
CA ASP A 603 20.13 -11.97 11.79
C ASP A 603 21.17 -13.09 11.60
N GLY A 604 20.81 -14.14 10.85
CA GLY A 604 21.64 -15.33 10.67
C GLY A 604 21.59 -16.32 11.82
N SER A 605 20.81 -16.05 12.87
CA SER A 605 20.70 -16.96 14.01
C SER A 605 19.78 -18.15 13.72
N LYS A 606 19.99 -19.24 14.47
CA LYS A 606 19.06 -20.37 14.51
C LYS A 606 17.68 -19.99 15.02
N GLN A 607 17.59 -18.98 15.89
CA GLN A 607 16.30 -18.50 16.39
C GLN A 607 15.51 -17.80 15.28
N ALA A 608 16.17 -16.99 14.44
CA ALA A 608 15.54 -16.40 13.27
C ALA A 608 15.05 -17.48 12.30
N GLU A 609 15.79 -18.57 12.11
CA GLU A 609 15.37 -19.72 11.30
C GLU A 609 14.11 -20.41 11.85
N ILE A 610 14.01 -20.61 13.17
CA ILE A 610 12.81 -21.16 13.80
C ILE A 610 11.62 -20.21 13.60
N ASN A 611 11.84 -18.92 13.83
CA ASN A 611 10.82 -17.88 13.75
C ASN A 611 10.28 -17.73 12.31
N LEU A 612 11.16 -17.64 11.30
CA LEU A 612 10.74 -17.47 9.91
C LEU A 612 9.91 -18.65 9.42
N LYS A 613 10.28 -19.89 9.81
CA LYS A 613 9.52 -21.09 9.43
C LYS A 613 8.15 -21.11 10.08
N SER A 614 8.04 -20.73 11.35
CA SER A 614 6.77 -20.71 12.07
C SER A 614 5.84 -19.59 11.58
N MET A 615 6.33 -18.36 11.48
CA MET A 615 5.51 -17.21 11.14
C MET A 615 5.10 -17.21 9.68
N LEU A 616 6.02 -17.38 8.72
CA LEU A 616 5.68 -17.29 7.28
C LEU A 616 4.76 -18.43 6.84
N PHE A 617 4.87 -19.59 7.48
CA PHE A 617 3.93 -20.68 7.30
C PHE A 617 2.51 -20.27 7.71
N TYR A 618 2.35 -19.65 8.88
CA TYR A 618 1.04 -19.23 9.38
C TYR A 618 0.48 -18.02 8.60
N ASP A 619 1.29 -17.00 8.38
CA ASP A 619 0.93 -15.75 7.68
C ASP A 619 0.37 -16.00 6.29
N VAL A 620 0.78 -17.09 5.63
CA VAL A 620 0.21 -17.49 4.33
C VAL A 620 -0.95 -18.47 4.49
N ASN A 621 -0.75 -19.57 5.22
CA ASN A 621 -1.73 -20.66 5.23
C ASN A 621 -3.02 -20.33 6.00
N ASN A 622 -3.01 -19.32 6.89
CA ASN A 622 -4.24 -18.81 7.52
C ASN A 622 -5.26 -18.34 6.47
N GLY A 623 -4.83 -17.47 5.55
CA GLY A 623 -5.66 -16.94 4.49
C GLY A 623 -6.01 -17.98 3.43
N ILE A 624 -5.08 -18.88 3.07
CA ILE A 624 -5.41 -19.99 2.18
C ILE A 624 -6.50 -20.87 2.81
N ALA A 625 -6.40 -21.21 4.09
CA ALA A 625 -7.42 -22.01 4.78
C ALA A 625 -8.78 -21.31 4.79
N ARG A 626 -8.84 -20.00 5.08
CA ARG A 626 -10.09 -19.23 5.02
C ARG A 626 -10.67 -19.18 3.60
N ARG A 627 -9.85 -18.89 2.59
CA ARG A 627 -10.28 -18.83 1.17
C ARG A 627 -10.76 -20.20 0.68
N ALA A 628 -10.08 -21.27 1.09
CA ALA A 628 -10.50 -22.64 0.80
C ALA A 628 -11.86 -22.94 1.44
N TRP A 629 -12.09 -22.53 2.69
CA TRP A 629 -13.38 -22.64 3.36
C TRP A 629 -14.51 -21.90 2.61
N ALA A 630 -14.19 -20.72 2.06
CA ALA A 630 -15.10 -19.98 1.18
C ALA A 630 -15.28 -20.60 -0.22
N ARG A 631 -14.69 -21.78 -0.46
CA ARG A 631 -14.80 -22.60 -1.68
C ARG A 631 -14.02 -22.07 -2.89
N ASN A 632 -13.00 -21.25 -2.68
CA ASN A 632 -12.07 -20.88 -3.74
C ASN A 632 -11.27 -22.10 -4.20
N SER A 633 -11.37 -22.46 -5.48
CA SER A 633 -10.76 -23.68 -6.04
C SER A 633 -9.24 -23.71 -5.93
N GLY A 634 -8.56 -22.60 -6.24
CA GLY A 634 -7.11 -22.47 -6.08
C GLY A 634 -6.65 -22.66 -4.64
N SER A 635 -7.46 -22.20 -3.68
CA SER A 635 -7.16 -22.36 -2.25
C SER A 635 -7.42 -23.76 -1.72
N LEU A 636 -8.44 -24.45 -2.23
CA LEU A 636 -8.64 -25.87 -1.94
C LEU A 636 -7.42 -26.69 -2.40
N GLU A 637 -6.93 -26.44 -3.62
CA GLU A 637 -5.73 -27.09 -4.13
C GLU A 637 -4.50 -26.76 -3.27
N ALA A 638 -4.26 -25.47 -3.01
CA ALA A 638 -3.08 -25.01 -2.27
C ALA A 638 -3.05 -25.51 -0.82
N ILE A 639 -4.20 -25.49 -0.11
CA ILE A 639 -4.26 -25.94 1.28
C ILE A 639 -4.13 -27.46 1.38
N GLN A 640 -4.71 -28.21 0.45
CA GLN A 640 -4.53 -29.65 0.41
C GLN A 640 -3.06 -29.99 0.17
N ARG A 641 -2.39 -29.32 -0.78
CA ARG A 641 -0.95 -29.49 -1.02
C ARG A 641 -0.12 -29.20 0.23
N GLU A 642 -0.43 -28.13 0.97
CA GLU A 642 0.26 -27.81 2.22
C GLU A 642 0.01 -28.86 3.30
N MET A 643 -1.22 -29.35 3.48
CA MET A 643 -1.53 -30.41 4.45
C MET A 643 -0.76 -31.71 4.17
N HIS A 644 -0.50 -32.03 2.90
CA HIS A 644 0.36 -33.17 2.53
C HIS A 644 1.83 -32.91 2.85
N ARG A 645 2.30 -31.68 2.65
CA ARG A 645 3.69 -31.26 2.94
C ARG A 645 3.97 -31.12 4.44
N THR A 646 2.96 -30.69 5.20
CA THR A 646 3.02 -30.38 6.62
C THR A 646 1.95 -31.19 7.39
N PRO A 647 2.24 -32.43 7.82
CA PRO A 647 1.23 -33.34 8.39
C PRO A 647 0.53 -32.84 9.67
N ASP A 648 1.16 -31.93 10.41
CA ASP A 648 0.57 -31.33 11.62
C ASP A 648 -0.43 -30.21 11.29
N LEU A 649 -0.48 -29.73 10.04
CA LEU A 649 -1.53 -28.84 9.56
C LEU A 649 -2.80 -29.63 9.29
N LYS A 650 -3.83 -29.39 10.09
CA LYS A 650 -5.17 -29.95 9.88
C LYS A 650 -6.18 -28.82 9.85
N VAL A 651 -6.75 -28.57 8.68
CA VAL A 651 -7.82 -27.57 8.51
C VAL A 651 -9.12 -28.26 8.12
N THR A 652 -10.23 -27.57 8.34
CA THR A 652 -11.54 -28.02 7.87
C THR A 652 -11.67 -27.73 6.38
N LEU A 653 -11.87 -28.77 5.57
CA LEU A 653 -12.21 -28.62 4.16
C LEU A 653 -13.74 -28.53 4.01
N PRO A 654 -14.28 -27.60 3.20
CA PRO A 654 -15.70 -27.54 2.95
C PRO A 654 -16.15 -28.74 2.12
N ASN A 655 -17.35 -29.27 2.42
CA ASN A 655 -18.04 -30.17 1.51
C ASN A 655 -18.81 -29.30 0.50
N LEU A 656 -18.51 -29.46 -0.78
CA LEU A 656 -19.20 -28.74 -1.84
C LEU A 656 -20.60 -29.34 -2.03
N VAL A 657 -21.62 -28.48 -2.05
CA VAL A 657 -23.01 -28.90 -2.29
C VAL A 657 -23.19 -29.24 -3.77
N ASP A 658 -23.99 -30.26 -4.06
CA ASP A 658 -24.49 -30.49 -5.41
C ASP A 658 -25.53 -29.40 -5.74
N GLU A 659 -25.17 -28.48 -6.64
CA GLU A 659 -26.01 -27.35 -7.01
C GLU A 659 -27.34 -27.78 -7.65
N GLU A 660 -27.44 -29.00 -8.21
CA GLU A 660 -28.70 -29.52 -8.75
C GLU A 660 -29.79 -29.64 -7.68
N ILE A 661 -29.41 -29.94 -6.42
CA ILE A 661 -30.36 -30.04 -5.30
C ILE A 661 -30.96 -28.68 -4.96
N LEU A 662 -30.28 -27.58 -5.33
CA LEU A 662 -30.75 -26.22 -5.11
C LEU A 662 -31.68 -25.72 -6.23
N LYS A 663 -31.69 -26.38 -7.40
CA LYS A 663 -32.57 -26.01 -8.51
C LYS A 663 -34.02 -26.27 -8.13
N GLY A 664 -34.79 -25.20 -7.93
CA GLY A 664 -36.20 -25.26 -7.49
C GLY A 664 -36.44 -24.75 -6.07
N LEU A 665 -35.39 -24.40 -5.32
CA LEU A 665 -35.49 -23.54 -4.15
C LEU A 665 -35.57 -22.08 -4.62
N GLY A 666 -36.78 -21.61 -4.94
CA GLY A 666 -37.02 -20.23 -5.39
C GLY A 666 -38.42 -20.03 -5.93
#